data_AF-A0A1S6KMG4-F1
#
_entry.id   AF-A0A1S6KMG4-F1
#
_cell.length_a   1.000
_cell.length_b   1.000
_cell.length_c   1.000
_cell.angle_alpha   90.00
_cell.angle_beta   90.00
_cell.angle_gamma   90.00
#
_symmetry.space_group_name_H-M   'P 1'
#
loop_
_entity.id
_entity.type
_entity.pdbx_description
1 polymer ?
#
loop_
_entity_poly.entity_id
_entity_poly.type
_entity_poly.pdbx_seq_one_letter_code
_entity_poly.pdbx_strand_id
1 'polypeptide(L)'
;MLFQIQILCFVVFAKISLSMSDTNILLNKTILVASDYPSYATNINDGNVKTCMWFESENKKMIAFDLGKTYKINKIIVRNGNYRATIEANFYIGNEFQACRFQTLIRTYGKCDPLVQNNSTNELTCRDPSNVGRYLVLIKGNPFDYDPIERLYLCDIEVYGVESTNVAVPTRPVVDSSSLDPITKDFFKIAPIIRNNVPIATIPYYSSAVIYLNRNCEPIIYDNTTSLAFGVACESGKGRMVAFAKSAYLRNMNLDPTQNQLRTNLLSWLTFGNPSPPTIISSQVKKMSDFYTLIKPGTVVYFDVWSSHPDDILNTWKALLLNGTVSMVVEITFWVSNTVEARNSYLQILNIFNVDFLNTFISWSSPINSEMPDSMFSDNLIGLEDILSRMLLNHDYLLSKASLLNGLMSKYPASMLNNSKLSVILIAIIKKYESLLKWICPCDVQKATDLNDRKLIRFFGELLKNQALAYSNFKAPCGDLFPGDFVASPPKVTVRLNLVGITPSTDNPIGYYLEAGSTLEYNIIVSSGSWAISVGCHTDNLPDSLAGWARYPSITVYRIPISGIGHIYSAFGGVLWLYNDVVGSNITIELSNVVVTPFFNLRDSNAASNWNERRYSPGIWSQIAGDSIVFCEESRRLKNFDSQYMVDLMRNIWDKAVRMEMVLTNTDWKIQRPQITVLDVMISAGYGHSGYPVELYQSWFDSVFNSTSIRTIGSWGMCHEVGHNLQKSKWTFYGTTEVTNNLQCLFVYAKLFKIPRYGTDLSSLGSDTSTISAYLEGGAVFSQWTSNPWLALLIYSQMSQYLGWGFYKDLFEYYDTNNISPSTDSEKMITFMNITSIISQQNMISIFDFWGFPIDNNLSQQLSTLPCFFPADDFLVALSPKRKNYISNKYPQCNSKSSFYKDYSPDLFINGMRPNFIQEI
;
A
#
# COMPACT_ATOMS: atom_id res chain seq x y z
N MET A 1 2.77 -47.51 2.85
CA MET A 1 1.54 -48.28 2.58
C MET A 1 0.39 -47.27 2.62
N LEU A 2 0.26 -46.47 1.56
CA LEU A 2 -0.88 -46.48 0.62
C LEU A 2 -2.25 -46.42 1.32
N PHE A 3 -2.91 -45.25 1.28
CA PHE A 3 -4.12 -45.05 0.47
C PHE A 3 -4.47 -43.54 0.40
N GLN A 4 -4.56 -43.04 -0.84
CA GLN A 4 -5.25 -41.80 -1.18
C GLN A 4 -6.76 -41.91 -0.86
N ILE A 5 -7.46 -40.77 -0.76
CA ILE A 5 -8.71 -40.47 -1.50
C ILE A 5 -9.18 -39.05 -1.14
N GLN A 6 -9.38 -38.22 -2.16
CA GLN A 6 -10.11 -36.94 -2.14
C GLN A 6 -11.60 -37.17 -1.80
N ILE A 7 -12.34 -36.16 -1.30
CA ILE A 7 -13.67 -35.77 -1.81
C ILE A 7 -14.24 -34.54 -1.07
N LEU A 8 -14.89 -33.71 -1.88
CA LEU A 8 -15.73 -32.52 -1.70
C LEU A 8 -16.73 -32.47 -0.52
N CYS A 9 -17.02 -31.22 -0.12
CA CYS A 9 -18.30 -30.59 0.28
C CYS A 9 -19.22 -31.26 1.32
N PHE A 10 -19.77 -30.47 2.26
CA PHE A 10 -21.20 -30.10 2.30
C PHE A 10 -21.52 -29.16 3.48
N VAL A 11 -22.31 -28.13 3.20
CA VAL A 11 -23.09 -27.36 4.17
C VAL A 11 -24.40 -28.10 4.41
N VAL A 12 -24.82 -28.32 5.66
CA VAL A 12 -26.21 -28.65 6.00
C VAL A 12 -26.65 -27.82 7.20
N PHE A 13 -27.67 -26.98 6.99
CA PHE A 13 -28.45 -26.33 8.04
C PHE A 13 -29.50 -27.32 8.57
N ALA A 14 -29.72 -27.34 9.89
CA ALA A 14 -30.95 -27.86 10.49
C ALA A 14 -31.56 -26.81 11.41
N LYS A 15 -32.82 -26.47 11.13
CA LYS A 15 -33.67 -25.49 11.80
C LYS A 15 -34.59 -26.26 12.75
N ILE A 16 -34.57 -25.97 14.06
CA ILE A 16 -35.60 -26.48 14.99
C ILE A 16 -36.02 -25.35 15.92
N SER A 17 -37.31 -25.02 15.85
CA SER A 17 -38.06 -24.22 16.81
C SER A 17 -38.41 -25.05 18.03
N LEU A 18 -38.29 -24.49 19.24
CA LEU A 18 -39.09 -24.90 20.42
C LEU A 18 -39.16 -23.76 21.45
N SER A 19 -40.37 -23.53 21.92
CA SER A 19 -40.77 -22.65 23.01
C SER A 19 -40.61 -23.35 24.36
N MET A 20 -39.94 -22.75 25.35
CA MET A 20 -40.18 -23.04 26.77
C MET A 20 -39.83 -21.84 27.66
N SER A 21 -40.57 -21.76 28.75
CA SER A 21 -40.80 -20.66 29.70
C SER A 21 -39.62 -20.29 30.61
N ASP A 22 -39.67 -19.04 31.08
CA ASP A 22 -38.88 -18.40 32.14
C ASP A 22 -38.23 -19.36 33.16
N THR A 23 -36.96 -19.69 32.96
CA THR A 23 -36.06 -20.19 34.01
C THR A 23 -34.62 -19.80 33.67
N ASN A 24 -33.83 -19.37 34.66
CA ASN A 24 -32.41 -19.05 34.48
C ASN A 24 -31.68 -20.26 33.87
N ILE A 25 -31.09 -20.10 32.68
CA ILE A 25 -30.37 -21.19 31.99
C ILE A 25 -28.93 -21.21 32.49
N LEU A 26 -28.50 -22.37 32.99
CA LEU A 26 -27.14 -22.65 33.42
C LEU A 26 -26.29 -23.11 32.21
N LEU A 27 -25.36 -22.28 31.74
CA LEU A 27 -24.36 -22.69 30.75
C LEU A 27 -23.17 -23.32 31.49
N ASN A 28 -23.15 -24.64 31.66
CA ASN A 28 -22.09 -25.35 32.40
C ASN A 28 -21.43 -26.48 31.57
N LYS A 29 -20.08 -26.48 31.49
CA LYS A 29 -19.31 -27.74 31.45
C LYS A 29 -17.84 -27.58 31.84
N THR A 30 -17.43 -28.35 32.84
CA THR A 30 -16.05 -28.74 33.15
C THR A 30 -15.58 -29.89 32.25
N ILE A 31 -14.31 -29.89 31.80
CA ILE A 31 -13.63 -31.06 31.24
C ILE A 31 -12.26 -31.21 31.92
N LEU A 32 -12.04 -32.38 32.52
CA LEU A 32 -10.73 -32.90 32.91
C LEU A 32 -10.00 -33.39 31.65
N VAL A 33 -8.77 -32.95 31.40
CA VAL A 33 -7.93 -33.47 30.32
C VAL A 33 -7.24 -34.75 30.80
N ALA A 34 -7.60 -35.88 30.21
CA ALA A 34 -6.75 -37.09 30.19
C ALA A 34 -5.97 -37.11 28.87
N SER A 35 -4.73 -37.58 28.93
CA SER A 35 -3.77 -37.70 27.84
C SER A 35 -4.19 -38.71 26.76
N ASP A 36 -3.78 -38.41 25.53
CA ASP A 36 -3.68 -39.29 24.35
C ASP A 36 -4.96 -39.55 23.49
N TYR A 37 -4.78 -39.44 22.17
CA TYR A 37 -5.72 -39.55 21.01
C TYR A 37 -6.73 -40.75 21.05
N PRO A 38 -7.66 -40.90 20.07
CA PRO A 38 -8.84 -40.10 19.68
C PRO A 38 -10.16 -40.91 19.84
N SER A 39 -11.26 -40.31 20.32
CA SER A 39 -12.58 -40.98 20.27
C SER A 39 -13.77 -40.01 20.35
N TYR A 40 -14.67 -40.10 19.37
CA TYR A 40 -16.03 -39.53 19.40
C TYR A 40 -16.95 -40.40 20.28
N ALA A 41 -17.86 -39.80 21.09
CA ALA A 41 -19.28 -40.21 21.26
C ALA A 41 -20.08 -39.44 22.35
N THR A 42 -21.36 -39.20 21.99
CA THR A 42 -22.67 -38.96 22.66
C THR A 42 -22.88 -38.53 24.14
N ASN A 43 -23.92 -37.69 24.32
CA ASN A 43 -24.58 -37.20 25.55
C ASN A 43 -25.75 -38.11 25.92
N ILE A 44 -26.09 -38.18 27.21
CA ILE A 44 -27.37 -38.72 27.70
C ILE A 44 -28.20 -37.52 28.18
N ASN A 45 -29.35 -37.32 27.53
CA ASN A 45 -30.42 -36.32 27.71
C ASN A 45 -30.27 -34.96 26.99
N ASP A 46 -30.22 -34.80 25.65
CA ASP A 46 -30.62 -35.66 24.52
C ASP A 46 -29.71 -35.42 23.28
N GLY A 47 -28.55 -36.07 23.18
CA GLY A 47 -27.71 -35.87 21.99
C GLY A 47 -26.90 -34.56 22.03
N ASN A 48 -25.64 -34.74 22.41
CA ASN A 48 -24.50 -33.81 22.38
C ASN A 48 -24.63 -32.65 21.38
N VAL A 49 -24.75 -31.43 21.89
CA VAL A 49 -23.95 -30.31 21.36
C VAL A 49 -23.45 -29.49 22.55
N LYS A 50 -22.14 -29.53 22.77
CA LYS A 50 -21.43 -28.65 23.72
C LYS A 50 -20.19 -28.12 22.99
N THR A 51 -20.01 -26.81 22.99
CA THR A 51 -18.80 -26.14 22.48
C THR A 51 -18.49 -24.92 23.34
N CYS A 52 -17.47 -25.06 24.19
CA CYS A 52 -16.71 -23.92 24.71
C CYS A 52 -15.22 -24.28 24.60
N MET A 53 -14.43 -23.39 24.02
CA MET A 53 -12.96 -23.44 23.97
C MET A 53 -12.39 -22.22 24.70
N TRP A 54 -11.25 -22.40 25.35
CA TRP A 54 -10.50 -21.37 26.07
C TRP A 54 -9.23 -21.00 25.31
N PHE A 55 -8.85 -19.73 25.36
CA PHE A 55 -7.53 -19.23 24.95
C PHE A 55 -6.97 -18.31 26.03
N GLU A 56 -5.66 -18.41 26.24
CA GLU A 56 -4.89 -17.61 27.20
C GLU A 56 -3.93 -16.68 26.44
N SER A 57 -3.91 -15.41 26.82
CA SER A 57 -2.91 -14.42 26.40
C SER A 57 -2.58 -13.56 27.62
N GLU A 58 -1.32 -13.13 27.74
CA GLU A 58 -0.64 -12.59 28.93
C GLU A 58 -1.40 -11.53 29.76
N ASN A 59 -2.51 -10.95 29.30
CA ASN A 59 -3.36 -10.05 30.09
C ASN A 59 -4.88 -10.17 29.83
N LYS A 60 -5.36 -11.19 29.11
CA LYS A 60 -6.79 -11.37 28.79
C LYS A 60 -7.18 -12.85 28.81
N LYS A 61 -8.21 -13.19 29.59
CA LYS A 61 -8.86 -14.51 29.57
C LYS A 61 -10.14 -14.44 28.72
N MET A 62 -10.31 -15.34 27.75
CA MET A 62 -11.45 -15.34 26.83
C MET A 62 -12.27 -16.63 26.92
N ILE A 63 -13.60 -16.50 26.79
CA ILE A 63 -14.56 -17.62 26.74
C ILE A 63 -15.36 -17.51 25.45
N ALA A 64 -15.45 -18.59 24.69
CA ALA A 64 -16.28 -18.69 23.48
C ALA A 64 -17.52 -19.56 23.72
N PHE A 65 -18.68 -19.09 23.26
CA PHE A 65 -19.94 -19.82 23.30
C PHE A 65 -20.57 -19.85 21.89
N ASP A 66 -21.08 -21.01 21.47
CA ASP A 66 -21.92 -21.13 20.26
C ASP A 66 -23.39 -21.17 20.69
N LEU A 67 -24.04 -20.01 20.71
CA LEU A 67 -25.30 -19.85 21.44
C LEU A 67 -26.56 -19.97 20.60
N GLY A 68 -26.49 -20.01 19.26
CA GLY A 68 -27.67 -20.15 18.40
C GLY A 68 -28.68 -18.97 18.45
N LYS A 69 -28.60 -18.14 19.49
CA LYS A 69 -29.55 -17.13 19.95
C LYS A 69 -28.83 -16.08 20.80
N THR A 70 -29.50 -14.97 21.11
CA THR A 70 -28.96 -13.90 21.97
C THR A 70 -29.38 -14.08 23.42
N TYR A 71 -28.45 -13.93 24.36
CA TYR A 71 -28.67 -14.07 25.80
C TYR A 71 -28.21 -12.81 26.52
N LYS A 72 -28.98 -12.33 27.49
CA LYS A 72 -28.56 -11.31 28.46
C LYS A 72 -27.89 -12.02 29.64
N ILE A 73 -26.58 -11.84 29.78
CA ILE A 73 -25.80 -12.40 30.87
C ILE A 73 -25.95 -11.52 32.09
N ASN A 74 -26.42 -12.14 33.17
CA ASN A 74 -26.67 -11.48 34.44
C ASN A 74 -25.62 -11.82 35.49
N LYS A 75 -24.90 -12.95 35.31
CA LYS A 75 -23.98 -13.46 36.33
C LYS A 75 -22.96 -14.44 35.73
N ILE A 76 -21.72 -14.34 36.19
CA ILE A 76 -20.62 -15.27 35.89
C ILE A 76 -20.08 -15.78 37.22
N ILE A 77 -19.86 -17.08 37.36
CA ILE A 77 -19.22 -17.67 38.54
C ILE A 77 -17.91 -18.28 38.09
N VAL A 78 -16.81 -17.93 38.74
CA VAL A 78 -15.49 -18.52 38.53
C VAL A 78 -15.14 -19.31 39.78
N ARG A 79 -14.75 -20.58 39.64
CA ARG A 79 -14.25 -21.42 40.72
C ARG A 79 -12.83 -21.87 40.42
N ASN A 80 -11.97 -21.90 41.43
CA ASN A 80 -10.63 -22.49 41.34
C ASN A 80 -10.36 -23.22 42.66
N GLY A 81 -10.39 -24.56 42.63
CA GLY A 81 -10.39 -25.37 43.86
C GLY A 81 -11.53 -24.99 44.80
N ASN A 82 -11.22 -24.60 46.03
CA ASN A 82 -12.20 -24.19 47.05
C ASN A 82 -12.65 -22.72 46.94
N TYR A 83 -12.07 -21.94 46.01
CA TYR A 83 -12.38 -20.53 45.84
C TYR A 83 -13.53 -20.37 44.85
N ARG A 84 -14.52 -19.55 45.20
CA ARG A 84 -15.65 -19.18 44.34
C ARG A 84 -15.78 -17.66 44.28
N ALA A 85 -15.66 -17.11 43.09
CA ALA A 85 -15.96 -15.71 42.80
C ALA A 85 -17.28 -15.65 42.02
N THR A 86 -18.22 -14.85 42.50
CA THR A 86 -19.42 -14.50 41.73
C THR A 86 -19.27 -13.07 41.21
N ILE A 87 -19.43 -12.93 39.91
CA ILE A 87 -19.36 -11.68 39.18
C ILE A 87 -20.78 -11.38 38.68
N GLU A 88 -21.37 -10.29 39.11
CA GLU A 88 -22.58 -9.77 38.47
C GLU A 88 -22.21 -9.16 37.12
N ALA A 89 -22.99 -9.49 36.10
CA ALA A 89 -22.77 -9.08 34.72
C ALA A 89 -24.05 -8.49 34.14
N ASN A 90 -23.94 -7.63 33.13
CA ASN A 90 -25.12 -7.09 32.45
C ASN A 90 -24.75 -6.78 30.99
N PHE A 91 -24.57 -7.82 30.18
CA PHE A 91 -24.21 -7.70 28.76
C PHE A 91 -24.86 -8.80 27.92
N TYR A 92 -24.92 -8.64 26.60
CA TYR A 92 -25.56 -9.59 25.69
C TYR A 92 -24.54 -10.44 24.91
N ILE A 93 -24.85 -11.71 24.63
CA ILE A 93 -24.06 -12.63 23.77
C ILE A 93 -25.00 -13.25 22.74
N GLY A 94 -24.71 -13.19 21.42
CA GLY A 94 -25.53 -13.86 20.39
C GLY A 94 -24.94 -13.85 18.98
N ASN A 95 -25.47 -14.69 18.09
CA ASN A 95 -24.90 -15.08 16.78
C ASN A 95 -24.52 -13.96 15.79
N GLU A 96 -25.06 -12.75 15.92
CA GLU A 96 -24.90 -11.68 14.93
C GLU A 96 -23.84 -10.61 15.31
N PHE A 97 -23.15 -10.79 16.45
CA PHE A 97 -22.08 -9.90 16.84
C PHE A 97 -20.77 -10.26 16.13
N GLN A 98 -20.50 -9.55 15.04
CA GLN A 98 -19.26 -9.68 14.28
C GLN A 98 -18.06 -9.18 15.08
N ALA A 99 -17.00 -9.99 15.19
CA ALA A 99 -15.88 -9.80 16.12
C ALA A 99 -15.19 -8.42 16.02
N CYS A 100 -15.01 -7.90 14.80
CA CYS A 100 -14.38 -6.60 14.56
C CYS A 100 -15.28 -5.42 14.96
N ARG A 101 -16.61 -5.59 14.88
CA ARG A 101 -17.60 -4.62 15.34
C ARG A 101 -17.68 -4.52 16.87
N PHE A 102 -17.12 -5.48 17.60
CA PHE A 102 -17.12 -5.50 19.06
C PHE A 102 -15.94 -4.72 19.66
N GLN A 103 -14.74 -4.77 19.05
CA GLN A 103 -13.55 -4.07 19.56
C GLN A 103 -13.73 -2.55 19.70
N THR A 104 -14.44 -1.92 18.77
CA THR A 104 -14.71 -0.47 18.78
C THR A 104 -15.71 -0.03 19.87
N LEU A 105 -16.57 -0.93 20.38
CA LEU A 105 -17.59 -0.64 21.39
C LEU A 105 -17.11 -0.73 22.85
N ILE A 106 -15.92 -1.28 23.12
CA ILE A 106 -15.48 -1.66 24.49
C ILE A 106 -14.71 -0.55 25.24
N ARG A 107 -14.30 0.56 24.59
CA ARG A 107 -13.31 1.52 25.14
C ARG A 107 -13.74 2.41 26.34
N THR A 108 -14.72 2.04 27.16
CA THR A 108 -15.23 2.95 28.21
C THR A 108 -15.37 2.39 29.64
N TYR A 109 -14.54 1.47 30.17
CA TYR A 109 -14.75 1.00 31.56
C TYR A 109 -13.47 0.83 32.39
N GLY A 110 -13.49 1.40 33.61
CA GLY A 110 -12.35 1.57 34.53
C GLY A 110 -12.02 0.37 35.44
N LYS A 111 -10.90 0.51 36.16
CA LYS A 111 -10.28 -0.48 37.07
C LYS A 111 -11.14 -0.78 38.32
N CYS A 112 -11.12 -2.04 38.80
CA CYS A 112 -11.56 -2.41 40.15
C CYS A 112 -10.38 -2.36 41.14
N ASP A 113 -10.64 -1.90 42.37
CA ASP A 113 -9.72 -1.93 43.52
C ASP A 113 -9.97 -3.17 44.43
N PRO A 114 -9.06 -3.54 45.34
CA PRO A 114 -8.87 -4.93 45.77
C PRO A 114 -9.98 -5.52 46.67
N LEU A 115 -10.18 -6.83 46.48
CA LEU A 115 -11.23 -7.68 47.03
C LEU A 115 -11.17 -7.81 48.56
N VAL A 116 -12.34 -7.75 49.23
CA VAL A 116 -12.48 -8.08 50.66
C VAL A 116 -12.69 -9.59 50.80
N GLN A 117 -11.77 -10.28 51.47
CA GLN A 117 -11.85 -11.72 51.76
C GLN A 117 -12.75 -11.96 52.96
N ASN A 118 -13.78 -12.81 52.81
CA ASN A 118 -14.61 -13.24 53.94
C ASN A 118 -14.12 -14.60 54.47
N ASN A 119 -13.50 -14.59 55.66
CA ASN A 119 -12.75 -15.73 56.22
C ASN A 119 -13.59 -16.93 56.67
N SER A 120 -14.92 -16.89 56.55
CA SER A 120 -15.80 -18.00 56.94
C SER A 120 -16.40 -18.79 55.77
N THR A 121 -16.36 -18.26 54.54
CA THR A 121 -17.01 -18.90 53.36
C THR A 121 -16.12 -19.04 52.13
N ASN A 122 -14.87 -18.54 52.18
CA ASN A 122 -13.98 -18.42 51.00
C ASN A 122 -14.67 -17.74 49.80
N GLU A 123 -15.70 -16.92 50.03
CA GLU A 123 -16.36 -16.11 49.01
C GLU A 123 -15.67 -14.75 48.90
N LEU A 124 -15.31 -14.37 47.67
CA LEU A 124 -14.83 -13.04 47.31
C LEU A 124 -16.01 -12.28 46.69
N THR A 125 -16.39 -11.15 47.29
CA THR A 125 -17.48 -10.28 46.79
C THR A 125 -16.91 -8.92 46.39
N CYS A 126 -17.11 -8.52 45.12
CA CYS A 126 -16.89 -7.14 44.71
C CYS A 126 -18.02 -6.27 45.28
N ARG A 127 -17.72 -5.39 46.25
CA ARG A 127 -18.71 -4.47 46.83
C ARG A 127 -18.60 -3.08 46.20
N ASP A 128 -19.28 -2.89 45.07
CA ASP A 128 -19.87 -1.59 44.71
C ASP A 128 -20.96 -1.79 43.65
N PRO A 129 -22.25 -1.60 43.97
CA PRO A 129 -23.35 -1.70 43.00
C PRO A 129 -23.30 -0.63 41.89
N SER A 130 -22.48 0.41 42.05
CA SER A 130 -22.41 1.54 41.11
C SER A 130 -21.37 1.38 40.00
N ASN A 131 -20.52 0.35 40.06
CA ASN A 131 -19.48 0.07 39.06
C ASN A 131 -19.66 -1.32 38.43
N VAL A 132 -20.33 -1.35 37.28
CA VAL A 132 -20.48 -2.55 36.44
C VAL A 132 -19.10 -2.94 35.88
N GLY A 133 -18.43 -3.90 36.52
CA GLY A 133 -17.25 -4.57 35.95
C GLY A 133 -17.63 -5.27 34.64
N ARG A 134 -16.95 -4.93 33.54
CA ARG A 134 -17.30 -5.43 32.20
C ARG A 134 -16.32 -6.49 31.74
N TYR A 135 -16.84 -7.70 31.49
CA TYR A 135 -16.09 -8.86 31.02
C TYR A 135 -16.35 -9.07 29.52
N LEU A 136 -15.32 -9.53 28.79
CA LEU A 136 -15.30 -9.71 27.33
C LEU A 136 -15.69 -11.14 26.93
N VAL A 137 -16.57 -11.28 25.93
CA VAL A 137 -16.93 -12.55 25.27
C VAL A 137 -16.77 -12.39 23.75
N LEU A 138 -16.23 -13.40 23.05
CA LEU A 138 -15.96 -13.36 21.60
C LEU A 138 -16.59 -14.52 20.82
N ILE A 139 -16.97 -14.21 19.57
CA ILE A 139 -17.60 -15.09 18.58
C ILE A 139 -16.65 -15.29 17.38
N LYS A 140 -16.45 -16.58 17.03
CA LYS A 140 -15.83 -17.25 15.86
C LYS A 140 -14.70 -16.56 15.06
N GLY A 141 -13.50 -17.17 15.08
CA GLY A 141 -12.35 -16.95 14.16
C GLY A 141 -11.27 -18.04 14.30
N ASN A 142 -10.52 -18.31 13.23
CA ASN A 142 -9.57 -19.44 13.03
C ASN A 142 -8.32 -19.39 13.96
N PRO A 143 -7.95 -20.47 14.69
CA PRO A 143 -7.00 -20.41 15.82
C PRO A 143 -5.52 -20.75 15.50
N PHE A 144 -5.07 -20.72 14.25
CA PHE A 144 -3.67 -21.04 13.93
C PHE A 144 -2.82 -19.77 13.85
N ASP A 145 -2.23 -19.36 14.98
CA ASP A 145 -0.90 -18.69 15.07
C ASP A 145 -0.62 -18.20 16.51
N TYR A 146 -0.54 -19.10 17.50
CA TYR A 146 0.08 -18.77 18.79
C TYR A 146 0.72 -20.02 19.42
N ASP A 147 2.04 -19.98 19.64
CA ASP A 147 2.78 -21.02 20.37
C ASP A 147 2.62 -20.82 21.90
N PRO A 148 2.57 -21.89 22.72
CA PRO A 148 2.12 -21.83 24.11
C PRO A 148 3.27 -21.66 25.11
N ILE A 149 3.08 -20.85 26.16
CA ILE A 149 3.91 -20.92 27.38
C ILE A 149 3.02 -21.05 28.63
N GLU A 150 3.38 -22.09 29.40
CA GLU A 150 3.05 -22.45 30.80
C GLU A 150 1.58 -22.57 31.25
N ARG A 151 1.18 -23.83 31.48
CA ARG A 151 -0.10 -24.27 32.05
C ARG A 151 -0.25 -23.83 33.52
N LEU A 152 -1.26 -23.02 33.81
CA LEU A 152 -1.86 -22.89 35.15
C LEU A 152 -3.18 -23.68 35.22
N TYR A 153 -3.34 -24.48 36.27
CA TYR A 153 -4.42 -25.45 36.42
C TYR A 153 -5.81 -24.81 36.72
N LEU A 154 -6.79 -25.22 35.91
CA LEU A 154 -8.23 -25.43 36.14
C LEU A 154 -9.02 -24.40 36.96
N CYS A 155 -9.68 -23.46 36.27
CA CYS A 155 -10.84 -22.73 36.79
C CYS A 155 -12.14 -23.27 36.15
N ASP A 156 -13.17 -23.59 36.95
CA ASP A 156 -14.53 -23.84 36.44
C ASP A 156 -15.26 -22.50 36.28
N ILE A 157 -15.82 -22.22 35.11
CA ILE A 157 -16.57 -20.99 34.87
C ILE A 157 -18.01 -21.31 34.45
N GLU A 158 -18.98 -20.80 35.19
CA GLU A 158 -20.41 -20.88 34.90
C GLU A 158 -20.93 -19.51 34.46
N VAL A 159 -21.68 -19.47 33.37
CA VAL A 159 -22.32 -18.24 32.89
C VAL A 159 -23.84 -18.40 32.97
N TYR A 160 -24.48 -17.44 33.61
CA TYR A 160 -25.92 -17.38 33.81
C TYR A 160 -26.48 -16.22 32.99
N GLY A 161 -27.41 -16.54 32.10
CA GLY A 161 -28.10 -15.56 31.31
C GLY A 161 -29.52 -16.00 30.96
N VAL A 162 -30.31 -15.04 30.52
CA VAL A 162 -31.67 -15.26 30.02
C VAL A 162 -31.65 -15.04 28.52
N GLU A 163 -32.23 -15.98 27.76
CA GLU A 163 -32.47 -15.79 26.32
C GLU A 163 -33.26 -14.49 26.13
N SER A 164 -32.73 -13.59 25.30
CA SER A 164 -33.34 -12.29 25.08
C SER A 164 -33.91 -12.25 23.66
N THR A 165 -35.24 -12.32 23.59
CA THR A 165 -36.03 -12.23 22.36
C THR A 165 -36.22 -10.79 21.87
N ASN A 166 -35.84 -9.78 22.68
CA ASN A 166 -36.06 -8.36 22.46
C ASN A 166 -34.77 -7.53 22.40
N VAL A 167 -33.63 -8.12 22.02
CA VAL A 167 -32.44 -7.31 21.74
C VAL A 167 -32.60 -6.73 20.35
N ALA A 168 -32.69 -5.40 20.26
CA ALA A 168 -32.50 -4.72 18.99
C ALA A 168 -31.13 -5.15 18.45
N VAL A 169 -31.13 -6.05 17.47
CA VAL A 169 -29.95 -6.37 16.69
C VAL A 169 -29.42 -5.04 16.16
N PRO A 170 -28.14 -4.70 16.38
CA PRO A 170 -27.56 -3.53 15.76
C PRO A 170 -27.84 -3.59 14.26
N THR A 171 -28.63 -2.65 13.75
CA THR A 171 -28.91 -2.60 12.32
C THR A 171 -27.81 -1.81 11.63
N ARG A 172 -27.59 -2.11 10.36
CA ARG A 172 -26.68 -1.32 9.52
C ARG A 172 -27.10 0.15 9.59
N PRO A 173 -26.19 1.08 9.97
CA PRO A 173 -26.52 2.49 10.02
C PRO A 173 -27.05 2.99 8.68
N VAL A 174 -28.19 3.68 8.71
CA VAL A 174 -28.76 4.33 7.53
C VAL A 174 -28.11 5.72 7.41
N VAL A 175 -27.70 6.08 6.19
CA VAL A 175 -27.18 7.40 5.88
C VAL A 175 -28.23 8.17 5.11
N ASP A 176 -28.72 9.27 5.69
CA ASP A 176 -29.77 10.08 5.08
C ASP A 176 -29.34 10.64 3.72
N SER A 177 -30.28 10.66 2.78
CA SER A 177 -30.09 11.24 1.45
C SER A 177 -31.12 12.34 1.18
N SER A 178 -30.65 13.47 0.68
CA SER A 178 -31.47 14.56 0.20
C SER A 178 -31.52 14.59 -1.32
N SER A 179 -32.55 15.20 -1.88
CA SER A 179 -32.64 15.46 -3.33
C SER A 179 -31.49 16.36 -3.77
N LEU A 180 -30.94 16.08 -4.95
CA LEU A 180 -29.91 16.91 -5.56
C LEU A 180 -30.51 17.81 -6.63
N ASP A 181 -30.08 19.08 -6.66
CA ASP A 181 -30.41 19.98 -7.76
C ASP A 181 -29.83 19.42 -9.07
N PRO A 182 -30.59 19.39 -10.18
CA PRO A 182 -30.05 18.92 -11.45
C PRO A 182 -28.95 19.87 -11.95
N ILE A 183 -27.90 19.32 -12.56
CA ILE A 183 -26.87 20.13 -13.23
C ILE A 183 -27.43 20.47 -14.61
N THR A 184 -27.99 21.68 -14.74
CA THR A 184 -28.57 22.21 -15.99
C THR A 184 -27.92 23.55 -16.33
N LYS A 185 -28.33 24.17 -17.44
CA LYS A 185 -27.90 25.54 -17.79
C LYS A 185 -28.08 26.53 -16.64
N ASP A 186 -29.18 26.40 -15.90
CA ASP A 186 -29.55 27.29 -14.78
C ASP A 186 -28.72 27.06 -13.52
N PHE A 187 -27.96 25.97 -13.45
CA PHE A 187 -26.98 25.74 -12.39
C PHE A 187 -25.86 26.80 -12.45
N PHE A 188 -25.55 27.29 -13.65
CA PHE A 188 -24.49 28.25 -13.93
C PHE A 188 -25.10 29.64 -14.14
N LYS A 189 -24.91 30.58 -13.21
CA LYS A 189 -25.59 31.89 -13.17
C LYS A 189 -24.66 33.10 -13.27
N ILE A 190 -23.35 32.90 -13.25
CA ILE A 190 -22.34 33.97 -13.15
C ILE A 190 -22.20 34.74 -14.46
N ALA A 191 -22.07 34.02 -15.58
CA ALA A 191 -21.75 34.57 -16.88
C ALA A 191 -22.66 34.03 -18.00
N PRO A 192 -24.00 33.98 -17.81
CA PRO A 192 -24.92 33.45 -18.83
C PRO A 192 -24.86 34.26 -20.14
N ILE A 193 -24.55 35.55 -20.05
CA ILE A 193 -24.40 36.45 -21.22
C ILE A 193 -23.24 36.00 -22.12
N ILE A 194 -22.15 35.46 -21.56
CA ILE A 194 -21.02 34.98 -22.36
C ILE A 194 -21.43 33.75 -23.19
N ARG A 195 -22.30 32.89 -22.65
CA ARG A 195 -22.74 31.64 -23.30
C ARG A 195 -23.85 31.83 -24.34
N ASN A 196 -24.59 32.94 -24.31
CA ASN A 196 -25.73 33.15 -25.21
C ASN A 196 -25.27 33.64 -26.60
N ASN A 197 -25.82 33.04 -27.67
CA ASN A 197 -25.67 33.47 -29.07
C ASN A 197 -24.22 33.51 -29.60
N VAL A 198 -23.41 32.50 -29.27
CA VAL A 198 -22.00 32.44 -29.69
C VAL A 198 -21.80 31.34 -30.74
N PRO A 199 -21.30 31.65 -31.95
CA PRO A 199 -20.99 30.63 -32.96
C PRO A 199 -19.68 29.86 -32.66
N ILE A 200 -19.65 28.62 -33.17
CA ILE A 200 -18.62 27.59 -33.01
C ILE A 200 -17.19 28.14 -33.25
N ALA A 201 -16.27 27.88 -32.32
CA ALA A 201 -14.85 28.15 -32.50
C ALA A 201 -14.09 26.81 -32.61
N THR A 202 -13.56 26.49 -33.79
CA THR A 202 -12.58 25.41 -33.92
C THR A 202 -11.26 25.88 -33.34
N ILE A 203 -10.78 25.22 -32.28
CA ILE A 203 -9.48 25.48 -31.69
C ILE A 203 -8.48 24.49 -32.32
N PRO A 204 -7.64 24.90 -33.29
CA PRO A 204 -6.59 24.00 -33.78
C PRO A 204 -5.47 23.90 -32.73
N TYR A 205 -4.86 22.71 -32.59
CA TYR A 205 -3.71 22.40 -31.73
C TYR A 205 -3.98 22.25 -30.21
N TYR A 206 -3.04 21.56 -29.55
CA TYR A 206 -3.02 21.12 -28.15
C TYR A 206 -3.47 22.18 -27.14
N SER A 207 -4.27 21.77 -26.15
CA SER A 207 -4.74 22.63 -25.06
C SER A 207 -4.85 21.83 -23.75
N SER A 208 -4.83 22.54 -22.63
CA SER A 208 -5.08 22.01 -21.27
C SER A 208 -6.58 22.17 -20.93
N ALA A 209 -7.02 21.73 -19.76
CA ALA A 209 -8.35 22.05 -19.22
C ALA A 209 -8.23 22.90 -17.96
N VAL A 210 -9.20 23.78 -17.75
CA VAL A 210 -9.31 24.62 -16.55
C VAL A 210 -10.07 23.86 -15.47
N ILE A 211 -9.54 23.88 -14.25
CA ILE A 211 -10.19 23.34 -13.05
C ILE A 211 -10.39 24.46 -12.03
N TYR A 212 -11.40 24.29 -11.18
CA TYR A 212 -11.75 25.31 -10.19
C TYR A 212 -12.44 24.68 -8.98
N LEU A 213 -12.31 25.31 -7.81
CA LEU A 213 -12.83 24.73 -6.56
C LEU A 213 -14.31 24.98 -6.33
N ASN A 214 -14.79 26.20 -6.59
CA ASN A 214 -16.04 26.69 -6.02
C ASN A 214 -17.07 27.18 -7.05
N ARG A 215 -18.28 27.52 -6.57
CA ARG A 215 -19.39 28.07 -7.37
C ARG A 215 -19.21 29.48 -7.87
N ASN A 216 -18.10 30.15 -7.56
CA ASN A 216 -17.83 31.49 -8.09
C ASN A 216 -17.17 31.44 -9.46
N CYS A 217 -17.00 30.25 -10.03
CA CYS A 217 -16.56 30.02 -11.39
C CYS A 217 -17.60 29.19 -12.16
N GLU A 218 -17.71 29.44 -13.46
CA GLU A 218 -18.50 28.59 -14.36
C GLU A 218 -17.81 28.42 -15.72
N PRO A 219 -18.03 27.28 -16.41
CA PRO A 219 -17.49 27.07 -17.74
C PRO A 219 -18.19 27.97 -18.74
N ILE A 220 -17.39 28.62 -19.58
CA ILE A 220 -17.85 29.43 -20.71
C ILE A 220 -17.42 28.86 -22.06
N ILE A 221 -16.40 27.99 -22.05
CA ILE A 221 -15.93 27.23 -23.22
C ILE A 221 -15.61 25.81 -22.75
N TYR A 222 -16.00 24.80 -23.52
CA TYR A 222 -15.89 23.40 -23.13
C TYR A 222 -15.72 22.48 -24.35
N ASP A 223 -15.27 21.25 -24.14
CA ASP A 223 -15.11 20.26 -25.20
C ASP A 223 -16.17 19.16 -25.17
N ASN A 224 -16.70 18.83 -26.34
CA ASN A 224 -17.76 17.83 -26.53
C ASN A 224 -17.33 16.41 -26.20
N THR A 225 -16.05 16.08 -26.40
CA THR A 225 -15.56 14.71 -26.28
C THR A 225 -15.13 14.38 -24.87
N THR A 226 -14.46 15.33 -24.21
CA THR A 226 -13.89 15.18 -22.87
C THR A 226 -14.80 15.70 -21.77
N SER A 227 -15.81 16.51 -22.09
CA SER A 227 -16.69 17.20 -21.12
C SER A 227 -15.91 18.08 -20.13
N LEU A 228 -14.78 18.64 -20.56
CA LEU A 228 -13.91 19.51 -19.76
C LEU A 228 -14.06 20.97 -20.13
N ALA A 229 -13.83 21.86 -19.17
CA ALA A 229 -13.81 23.30 -19.38
C ALA A 229 -12.46 23.76 -19.97
N PHE A 230 -12.49 24.55 -21.04
CA PHE A 230 -11.33 25.20 -21.65
C PHE A 230 -11.28 26.70 -21.36
N GLY A 231 -12.41 27.27 -20.97
CA GLY A 231 -12.53 28.64 -20.53
C GLY A 231 -13.49 28.72 -19.36
N VAL A 232 -13.12 29.44 -18.31
CA VAL A 232 -13.98 29.67 -17.14
C VAL A 232 -14.09 31.17 -16.86
N ALA A 233 -15.29 31.61 -16.49
CA ALA A 233 -15.56 32.94 -15.99
C ALA A 233 -15.72 32.86 -14.47
N CYS A 234 -15.00 33.71 -13.74
CA CYS A 234 -14.93 33.67 -12.29
C CYS A 234 -15.12 35.04 -11.64
N GLU A 235 -15.74 35.06 -10.47
CA GLU A 235 -15.90 36.23 -9.62
C GLU A 235 -15.17 36.03 -8.27
N SER A 236 -14.55 37.09 -7.76
CA SER A 236 -13.93 37.10 -6.43
C SER A 236 -13.91 38.52 -5.88
N GLY A 237 -14.53 38.73 -4.71
CA GLY A 237 -14.83 40.07 -4.22
C GLY A 237 -15.75 40.82 -5.19
N LYS A 238 -15.30 41.96 -5.71
CA LYS A 238 -15.96 42.73 -6.78
C LYS A 238 -15.29 42.53 -8.15
N GLY A 239 -14.28 41.69 -8.23
CA GLY A 239 -13.49 41.44 -9.45
C GLY A 239 -14.06 40.35 -10.33
N ARG A 240 -13.74 40.44 -11.63
CA ARG A 240 -14.06 39.43 -12.64
C ARG A 240 -12.79 38.96 -13.34
N MET A 241 -12.69 37.66 -13.56
CA MET A 241 -11.62 37.04 -14.33
C MET A 241 -12.20 36.07 -15.36
N VAL A 242 -11.59 36.02 -16.54
CA VAL A 242 -11.75 34.91 -17.46
C VAL A 242 -10.40 34.20 -17.62
N ALA A 243 -10.39 32.88 -17.44
CA ALA A 243 -9.20 32.06 -17.61
C ALA A 243 -9.38 31.09 -18.79
N PHE A 244 -8.43 31.06 -19.71
CA PHE A 244 -8.40 30.17 -20.87
C PHE A 244 -7.21 29.22 -20.80
N ALA A 245 -7.44 27.94 -21.06
CA ALA A 245 -6.41 26.91 -21.14
C ALA A 245 -5.68 26.89 -22.51
N LYS A 246 -5.55 28.06 -23.13
CA LYS A 246 -4.81 28.29 -24.37
C LYS A 246 -4.26 29.73 -24.46
N SER A 247 -3.00 29.89 -24.90
CA SER A 247 -2.43 31.21 -25.21
C SER A 247 -3.03 31.82 -26.48
N ALA A 248 -3.08 33.14 -26.51
CA ALA A 248 -3.49 33.95 -27.64
C ALA A 248 -4.93 33.67 -28.07
N TYR A 249 -5.77 33.11 -27.19
CA TYR A 249 -7.16 32.80 -27.52
C TYR A 249 -7.92 34.07 -27.88
N LEU A 250 -7.81 35.10 -27.05
CA LEU A 250 -8.44 36.37 -27.31
C LEU A 250 -7.81 37.12 -28.49
N ARG A 251 -6.50 36.97 -28.71
CA ARG A 251 -5.85 37.51 -29.92
C ARG A 251 -6.46 36.87 -31.18
N ASN A 252 -6.65 35.56 -31.19
CA ASN A 252 -7.28 34.87 -32.30
C ASN A 252 -8.76 35.26 -32.44
N MET A 253 -9.46 35.44 -31.33
CA MET A 253 -10.83 35.97 -31.28
C MET A 253 -10.94 37.37 -31.90
N ASN A 254 -9.90 38.19 -31.77
CA ASN A 254 -9.85 39.51 -32.40
C ASN A 254 -9.63 39.46 -33.91
N LEU A 255 -8.98 38.40 -34.41
CA LEU A 255 -8.68 38.21 -35.82
C LEU A 255 -9.80 37.50 -36.58
N ASP A 256 -10.73 36.83 -35.87
CA ASP A 256 -11.85 36.10 -36.44
C ASP A 256 -13.17 36.90 -36.28
N PRO A 257 -13.72 37.48 -37.38
CA PRO A 257 -14.96 38.23 -37.33
C PRO A 257 -16.17 37.43 -36.84
N THR A 258 -16.15 36.09 -36.95
CA THR A 258 -17.23 35.23 -36.47
C THR A 258 -17.32 35.24 -34.94
N GLN A 259 -16.23 35.56 -34.26
CA GLN A 259 -16.14 35.58 -32.80
C GLN A 259 -16.44 36.95 -32.17
N ASN A 260 -16.81 37.96 -32.98
CA ASN A 260 -17.06 39.33 -32.50
C ASN A 260 -18.12 39.41 -31.39
N GLN A 261 -19.18 38.60 -31.48
CA GLN A 261 -20.25 38.59 -30.47
C GLN A 261 -19.75 38.01 -29.13
N LEU A 262 -18.99 36.91 -29.16
CA LEU A 262 -18.37 36.32 -27.98
C LEU A 262 -17.43 37.31 -27.31
N ARG A 263 -16.58 37.99 -28.08
CA ARG A 263 -15.68 39.03 -27.57
C ARG A 263 -16.44 40.14 -26.87
N THR A 264 -17.49 40.65 -27.52
CA THR A 264 -18.33 41.74 -26.99
C THR A 264 -18.99 41.32 -25.68
N ASN A 265 -19.56 40.11 -25.63
CA ASN A 265 -20.18 39.57 -24.43
C ASN A 265 -19.17 39.38 -23.30
N LEU A 266 -17.97 38.86 -23.61
CA LEU A 266 -16.90 38.65 -22.64
C LEU A 266 -16.40 39.97 -22.04
N LEU A 267 -16.11 40.98 -22.87
CA LEU A 267 -15.61 42.28 -22.41
C LEU A 267 -16.69 43.04 -21.64
N SER A 268 -17.93 43.01 -22.13
CA SER A 268 -19.09 43.59 -21.43
C SER A 268 -19.31 42.92 -20.08
N TRP A 269 -19.21 41.59 -20.00
CA TRP A 269 -19.29 40.89 -18.72
C TRP A 269 -18.14 41.28 -17.79
N LEU A 270 -16.88 41.22 -18.24
CA LEU A 270 -15.72 41.60 -17.42
C LEU A 270 -15.85 43.00 -16.84
N THR A 271 -16.47 43.94 -17.56
CA THR A 271 -16.47 45.37 -17.20
C THR A 271 -17.86 45.94 -16.88
N PHE A 272 -18.77 45.07 -16.43
CA PHE A 272 -20.10 45.46 -15.95
C PHE A 272 -20.92 46.27 -16.96
N GLY A 273 -20.78 45.94 -18.25
CA GLY A 273 -21.58 46.48 -19.34
C GLY A 273 -20.79 47.14 -20.46
N ASN A 274 -19.51 47.45 -20.29
CA ASN A 274 -18.72 48.12 -21.33
C ASN A 274 -18.15 47.13 -22.38
N PRO A 275 -18.63 47.14 -23.64
CA PRO A 275 -18.15 46.20 -24.65
C PRO A 275 -16.74 46.51 -25.19
N SER A 276 -16.22 47.72 -24.94
CA SER A 276 -14.94 48.21 -25.48
C SER A 276 -14.10 48.91 -24.40
N PRO A 277 -13.70 48.20 -23.34
CA PRO A 277 -12.91 48.77 -22.26
C PRO A 277 -11.45 49.05 -22.67
N PRO A 278 -10.76 49.96 -21.98
CA PRO A 278 -9.32 50.10 -22.14
C PRO A 278 -8.63 48.79 -21.71
N THR A 279 -7.66 48.34 -22.49
CA THR A 279 -6.95 47.09 -22.22
C THR A 279 -5.45 47.30 -22.15
N ILE A 280 -4.77 46.53 -21.28
CA ILE A 280 -3.31 46.56 -21.15
C ILE A 280 -2.75 45.14 -20.96
N ILE A 281 -1.44 44.96 -21.14
CA ILE A 281 -0.74 43.69 -20.85
C ILE A 281 0.02 43.86 -19.53
N SER A 282 -0.05 42.89 -18.62
CA SER A 282 0.54 43.02 -17.28
C SER A 282 2.05 43.30 -17.33
N SER A 283 2.79 42.78 -18.32
CA SER A 283 4.22 43.03 -18.50
C SER A 283 4.59 44.47 -18.90
N GLN A 284 3.59 45.32 -19.19
CA GLN A 284 3.78 46.76 -19.34
C GLN A 284 3.97 47.47 -17.99
N VAL A 285 3.51 46.87 -16.88
CA VAL A 285 3.68 47.39 -15.52
C VAL A 285 4.99 46.81 -14.95
N LYS A 286 6.05 47.62 -14.92
CA LYS A 286 7.38 47.20 -14.45
C LYS A 286 7.74 47.74 -13.07
N LYS A 287 7.05 48.80 -12.64
CA LYS A 287 7.23 49.46 -11.33
C LYS A 287 5.92 50.04 -10.83
N MET A 288 5.84 50.30 -9.53
CA MET A 288 4.64 50.84 -8.87
C MET A 288 4.08 52.12 -9.51
N SER A 289 4.93 53.00 -10.03
CA SER A 289 4.48 54.24 -10.69
C SER A 289 3.62 53.99 -11.94
N ASP A 290 3.79 52.84 -12.61
CA ASP A 290 3.12 52.52 -13.86
C ASP A 290 1.62 52.23 -13.64
N PHE A 291 1.22 51.82 -12.42
CA PHE A 291 -0.19 51.65 -12.08
C PHE A 291 -0.97 52.96 -12.19
N TYR A 292 -0.38 54.08 -11.73
CA TYR A 292 -1.04 55.39 -11.77
C TYR A 292 -1.20 55.95 -13.18
N THR A 293 -0.35 55.53 -14.12
CA THR A 293 -0.36 56.04 -15.51
C THR A 293 -1.17 55.14 -16.44
N LEU A 294 -1.09 53.82 -16.26
CA LEU A 294 -1.66 52.83 -17.19
C LEU A 294 -3.04 52.33 -16.77
N ILE A 295 -3.40 52.38 -15.48
CA ILE A 295 -4.61 51.75 -14.96
C ILE A 295 -5.69 52.78 -14.63
N LYS A 296 -6.90 52.52 -15.11
CA LYS A 296 -8.11 53.26 -14.76
C LYS A 296 -9.20 52.28 -14.32
N PRO A 297 -10.20 52.72 -13.54
CA PRO A 297 -11.37 51.89 -13.25
C PRO A 297 -12.01 51.36 -14.54
N GLY A 298 -12.27 50.06 -14.60
CA GLY A 298 -12.81 49.36 -15.77
C GLY A 298 -11.77 48.89 -16.79
N THR A 299 -10.46 49.04 -16.52
CA THR A 299 -9.41 48.46 -17.36
C THR A 299 -9.45 46.93 -17.33
N VAL A 300 -9.33 46.31 -18.51
CA VAL A 300 -9.13 44.85 -18.66
C VAL A 300 -7.64 44.56 -18.82
N VAL A 301 -7.12 43.68 -17.98
CA VAL A 301 -5.70 43.32 -17.93
C VAL A 301 -5.50 41.95 -18.54
N TYR A 302 -4.66 41.87 -19.56
CA TYR A 302 -4.16 40.60 -20.08
C TYR A 302 -2.94 40.19 -19.27
N PHE A 303 -3.09 39.14 -18.46
CA PHE A 303 -1.99 38.68 -17.63
C PHE A 303 -0.99 37.89 -18.48
N ASP A 304 0.20 38.46 -18.64
CA ASP A 304 1.32 37.82 -19.31
C ASP A 304 1.95 36.75 -18.41
N VAL A 305 1.65 35.50 -18.71
CA VAL A 305 2.10 34.32 -17.96
C VAL A 305 3.57 33.96 -18.20
N TRP A 306 4.24 34.65 -19.14
CA TRP A 306 5.67 34.45 -19.45
C TRP A 306 6.57 35.39 -18.66
N SER A 307 5.98 36.40 -18.01
CA SER A 307 6.72 37.43 -17.27
C SER A 307 6.62 37.19 -15.78
N SER A 308 7.76 37.28 -15.07
CA SER A 308 7.77 37.34 -13.61
C SER A 308 7.43 38.74 -13.14
N HIS A 309 6.68 38.82 -12.04
CA HIS A 309 6.28 40.07 -11.40
C HIS A 309 6.75 40.07 -9.94
N PRO A 310 7.39 41.16 -9.47
CA PRO A 310 7.67 41.39 -8.05
C PRO A 310 6.42 41.28 -7.16
N ASP A 311 6.61 40.88 -5.90
CA ASP A 311 5.51 40.64 -4.96
C ASP A 311 4.66 41.89 -4.67
N ASP A 312 5.25 43.08 -4.63
CA ASP A 312 4.53 44.35 -4.45
C ASP A 312 3.60 44.66 -5.63
N ILE A 313 4.05 44.39 -6.86
CA ILE A 313 3.23 44.50 -8.08
C ILE A 313 2.10 43.46 -8.05
N LEU A 314 2.40 42.20 -7.71
CA LEU A 314 1.37 41.15 -7.59
C LEU A 314 0.33 41.47 -6.52
N ASN A 315 0.75 41.98 -5.37
CA ASN A 315 -0.16 42.38 -4.30
C ASN A 315 -1.05 43.57 -4.70
N THR A 316 -0.51 44.49 -5.49
CA THR A 316 -1.30 45.59 -6.06
C THR A 316 -2.32 45.08 -7.07
N TRP A 317 -1.93 44.16 -7.96
CA TRP A 317 -2.86 43.49 -8.87
C TRP A 317 -4.00 42.79 -8.11
N LYS A 318 -3.67 42.03 -7.06
CA LYS A 318 -4.66 41.37 -6.19
C LYS A 318 -5.66 42.38 -5.61
N ALA A 319 -5.18 43.50 -5.07
CA ALA A 319 -6.04 44.51 -4.46
C ALA A 319 -6.99 45.16 -5.49
N LEU A 320 -6.48 45.52 -6.66
CA LEU A 320 -7.26 46.14 -7.76
C LEU A 320 -8.27 45.16 -8.37
N LEU A 321 -7.96 43.87 -8.41
CA LEU A 321 -8.91 42.84 -8.83
C LEU A 321 -10.01 42.67 -7.80
N LEU A 322 -9.66 42.43 -6.53
CA LEU A 322 -10.63 42.15 -5.47
C LEU A 322 -11.62 43.31 -5.23
N ASN A 323 -11.19 44.55 -5.46
CA ASN A 323 -12.06 45.72 -5.32
C ASN A 323 -12.85 46.07 -6.60
N GLY A 324 -12.63 45.35 -7.70
CA GLY A 324 -13.32 45.54 -8.99
C GLY A 324 -12.82 46.72 -9.82
N THR A 325 -11.67 47.30 -9.50
CA THR A 325 -11.08 48.40 -10.29
C THR A 325 -10.64 47.90 -11.66
N VAL A 326 -10.09 46.69 -11.71
CA VAL A 326 -9.69 46.02 -12.95
C VAL A 326 -10.33 44.64 -13.04
N SER A 327 -10.44 44.16 -14.27
CA SER A 327 -10.82 42.78 -14.57
C SER A 327 -9.70 42.11 -15.35
N MET A 328 -9.60 40.79 -15.29
CA MET A 328 -8.43 40.09 -15.83
C MET A 328 -8.80 38.99 -16.81
N VAL A 329 -7.97 38.85 -17.85
CA VAL A 329 -7.97 37.68 -18.73
C VAL A 329 -6.62 36.99 -18.56
N VAL A 330 -6.66 35.71 -18.22
CA VAL A 330 -5.47 34.87 -18.03
C VAL A 330 -5.49 33.77 -19.09
N GLU A 331 -4.40 33.61 -19.81
CA GLU A 331 -4.29 32.63 -20.89
C GLU A 331 -3.07 31.74 -20.66
N ILE A 332 -3.28 30.43 -20.53
CA ILE A 332 -2.22 29.47 -20.21
C ILE A 332 -2.08 28.46 -21.34
N THR A 333 -0.85 28.16 -21.77
CA THR A 333 -0.55 26.94 -22.53
C THR A 333 0.10 25.90 -21.66
N PHE A 334 0.10 24.67 -22.14
CA PHE A 334 0.95 23.61 -21.59
C PHE A 334 2.44 24.01 -21.48
N TRP A 335 2.89 24.94 -22.33
CA TRP A 335 4.28 25.39 -22.39
C TRP A 335 4.61 26.56 -21.45
N VAL A 336 3.71 26.96 -20.56
CA VAL A 336 3.91 28.20 -19.81
C VAL A 336 5.09 28.12 -18.82
N SER A 337 6.00 29.06 -19.06
CA SER A 337 7.18 29.47 -18.30
C SER A 337 8.40 28.53 -18.30
N ASN A 338 9.50 29.02 -18.88
CA ASN A 338 10.85 28.44 -18.74
C ASN A 338 11.47 28.69 -17.35
N THR A 339 10.79 29.42 -16.45
CA THR A 339 11.32 29.82 -15.13
C THR A 339 10.32 29.59 -13.99
N VAL A 340 10.82 29.30 -12.79
CA VAL A 340 9.99 29.05 -11.60
C VAL A 340 9.27 30.33 -11.16
N GLU A 341 9.88 31.49 -11.39
CA GLU A 341 9.41 32.79 -10.94
C GLU A 341 8.15 33.25 -11.69
N ALA A 342 8.12 33.15 -13.02
CA ALA A 342 6.93 33.51 -13.79
C ALA A 342 5.77 32.55 -13.51
N ARG A 343 6.07 31.26 -13.25
CA ARG A 343 5.07 30.29 -12.79
C ARG A 343 4.44 30.71 -11.46
N ASN A 344 5.26 31.10 -10.50
CA ASN A 344 4.78 31.59 -9.20
C ASN A 344 3.90 32.83 -9.35
N SER A 345 4.27 33.77 -10.23
CA SER A 345 3.49 35.00 -10.46
C SER A 345 2.07 34.73 -10.94
N TYR A 346 1.86 33.87 -11.95
CA TYR A 346 0.51 33.61 -12.44
C TYR A 346 -0.31 32.73 -11.47
N LEU A 347 0.31 31.75 -10.78
CA LEU A 347 -0.38 30.92 -9.78
C LEU A 347 -0.94 31.78 -8.64
N GLN A 348 -0.20 32.82 -8.21
CA GLN A 348 -0.69 33.76 -7.21
C GLN A 348 -1.95 34.52 -7.65
N ILE A 349 -2.12 34.80 -8.95
CA ILE A 349 -3.30 35.45 -9.50
C ILE A 349 -4.48 34.47 -9.61
N LEU A 350 -4.25 33.27 -10.13
CA LEU A 350 -5.30 32.25 -10.28
C LEU A 350 -5.89 31.83 -8.93
N ASN A 351 -5.05 31.74 -7.90
CA ASN A 351 -5.46 31.38 -6.54
C ASN A 351 -6.49 32.37 -5.94
N ILE A 352 -6.55 33.63 -6.39
CA ILE A 352 -7.57 34.61 -5.97
C ILE A 352 -8.99 34.10 -6.28
N PHE A 353 -9.13 33.38 -7.39
CA PHE A 353 -10.40 32.85 -7.90
C PHE A 353 -10.54 31.34 -7.65
N ASN A 354 -9.55 30.69 -7.02
CA ASN A 354 -9.48 29.24 -6.84
C ASN A 354 -9.56 28.47 -8.17
N VAL A 355 -8.77 28.91 -9.14
CA VAL A 355 -8.65 28.31 -10.48
C VAL A 355 -7.25 27.73 -10.64
N ASP A 356 -7.11 26.64 -11.39
CA ASP A 356 -5.83 26.12 -11.89
C ASP A 356 -6.06 25.34 -13.20
N PHE A 357 -5.03 24.68 -13.71
CA PHE A 357 -5.04 24.01 -15.01
C PHE A 357 -4.53 22.57 -14.90
N LEU A 358 -5.10 21.66 -15.68
CA LEU A 358 -4.64 20.28 -15.76
C LEU A 358 -3.32 20.18 -16.54
N ASN A 359 -2.41 19.35 -16.04
CA ASN A 359 -1.18 19.00 -16.79
C ASN A 359 -1.39 17.92 -17.87
N THR A 360 -2.63 17.61 -18.26
CA THR A 360 -2.95 16.53 -19.20
C THR A 360 -3.20 17.03 -20.62
N PHE A 361 -2.68 16.27 -21.59
CA PHE A 361 -2.77 16.52 -23.03
C PHE A 361 -4.12 16.10 -23.61
N ILE A 362 -4.80 17.01 -24.32
CA ILE A 362 -6.01 16.69 -25.10
C ILE A 362 -5.65 16.85 -26.59
N SER A 363 -5.71 15.74 -27.34
CA SER A 363 -5.29 15.66 -28.74
C SER A 363 -6.44 15.86 -29.75
N TRP A 364 -6.05 16.07 -31.01
CA TRP A 364 -6.76 16.65 -32.15
C TRP A 364 -8.18 16.15 -32.53
N SER A 365 -8.90 17.09 -33.15
CA SER A 365 -10.10 17.02 -34.01
C SER A 365 -11.49 16.93 -33.38
N SER A 366 -11.65 17.23 -32.10
CA SER A 366 -13.00 17.42 -31.55
C SER A 366 -13.54 18.82 -31.89
N PRO A 367 -14.69 18.95 -32.55
CA PRO A 367 -15.37 20.23 -32.64
C PRO A 367 -15.75 20.68 -31.23
N ILE A 368 -15.20 21.83 -30.82
CA ILE A 368 -15.52 22.49 -29.56
C ILE A 368 -16.76 23.35 -29.82
N ASN A 369 -17.85 23.05 -29.12
CA ASN A 369 -19.09 23.80 -29.25
C ASN A 369 -19.19 24.87 -28.15
N SER A 370 -19.84 25.98 -28.49
CA SER A 370 -20.21 27.06 -27.56
C SER A 370 -21.65 26.92 -27.07
N GLU A 371 -22.51 26.23 -27.82
CA GLU A 371 -23.89 25.91 -27.42
C GLU A 371 -23.94 24.55 -26.72
N MET A 372 -24.06 24.61 -25.39
CA MET A 372 -23.98 23.46 -24.50
C MET A 372 -25.34 22.74 -24.52
N PRO A 373 -25.49 21.60 -25.21
CA PRO A 373 -26.73 20.86 -25.15
C PRO A 373 -26.98 20.39 -23.72
N ASP A 374 -28.25 20.23 -23.35
CA ASP A 374 -28.60 19.86 -21.97
C ASP A 374 -27.90 18.57 -21.50
N SER A 375 -27.61 17.66 -22.43
CA SER A 375 -26.87 16.42 -22.20
C SER A 375 -25.42 16.60 -21.74
N MET A 376 -24.83 17.77 -21.92
CA MET A 376 -23.45 18.04 -21.56
C MET A 376 -23.28 18.57 -20.14
N PHE A 377 -24.31 19.13 -19.52
CA PHE A 377 -24.27 19.58 -18.13
C PHE A 377 -24.11 18.37 -17.20
N SER A 378 -22.90 18.20 -16.66
CA SER A 378 -22.48 17.01 -15.93
C SER A 378 -21.50 17.37 -14.80
N ASP A 379 -21.17 16.38 -13.98
CA ASP A 379 -20.25 16.55 -12.84
C ASP A 379 -18.84 17.01 -13.26
N ASN A 380 -18.43 16.77 -14.51
CA ASN A 380 -17.11 17.17 -15.02
C ASN A 380 -16.95 18.68 -15.19
N LEU A 381 -18.07 19.41 -15.13
CA LEU A 381 -18.13 20.84 -15.42
C LEU A 381 -18.35 21.69 -14.17
N ILE A 382 -18.55 21.09 -13.00
CA ILE A 382 -18.76 21.80 -11.73
C ILE A 382 -17.50 21.75 -10.86
N GLY A 383 -17.39 22.69 -9.93
CA GLY A 383 -16.24 22.77 -9.03
C GLY A 383 -16.19 21.62 -8.01
N LEU A 384 -15.01 21.35 -7.49
CA LEU A 384 -14.80 20.28 -6.50
C LEU A 384 -15.68 20.41 -5.24
N GLU A 385 -15.87 21.63 -4.73
CA GLU A 385 -16.73 21.89 -3.57
C GLU A 385 -18.18 21.42 -3.81
N ASP A 386 -18.68 21.53 -5.05
CA ASP A 386 -20.03 21.09 -5.40
C ASP A 386 -20.17 19.59 -5.50
N ILE A 387 -19.19 18.94 -6.11
CA ILE A 387 -19.14 17.48 -6.18
C ILE A 387 -19.17 16.91 -4.77
N LEU A 388 -18.30 17.43 -3.88
CA LEU A 388 -18.24 17.00 -2.48
C LEU A 388 -19.51 17.35 -1.71
N SER A 389 -20.11 18.53 -1.93
CA SER A 389 -21.38 18.90 -1.29
C SER A 389 -22.53 17.98 -1.72
N ARG A 390 -22.58 17.59 -2.99
CA ARG A 390 -23.56 16.61 -3.50
C ARG A 390 -23.34 15.23 -2.87
N MET A 391 -22.09 14.79 -2.70
CA MET A 391 -21.76 13.55 -1.96
C MET A 391 -22.14 13.62 -0.49
N LEU A 392 -21.97 14.78 0.15
CA LEU A 392 -22.42 15.03 1.52
C LEU A 392 -23.94 14.90 1.63
N LEU A 393 -24.69 15.43 0.66
CA LEU A 393 -26.15 15.45 0.68
C LEU A 393 -26.79 14.11 0.32
N ASN A 394 -26.21 13.33 -0.61
CA ASN A 394 -26.87 12.15 -1.18
C ASN A 394 -25.96 10.91 -1.24
N HIS A 395 -26.40 9.81 -0.63
CA HIS A 395 -25.67 8.56 -0.52
C HIS A 395 -25.47 7.85 -1.86
N ASP A 396 -26.52 7.76 -2.68
CA ASP A 396 -26.47 7.09 -3.97
C ASP A 396 -25.56 7.82 -4.95
N TYR A 397 -25.58 9.16 -4.90
CA TYR A 397 -24.63 9.98 -5.66
C TYR A 397 -23.19 9.68 -5.23
N LEU A 398 -22.90 9.62 -3.93
CA LEU A 398 -21.58 9.21 -3.44
C LEU A 398 -21.22 7.81 -3.95
N LEU A 399 -22.08 6.80 -3.82
CA LEU A 399 -21.80 5.43 -4.29
C LEU A 399 -21.54 5.37 -5.80
N SER A 400 -22.28 6.15 -6.60
CA SER A 400 -22.11 6.19 -8.06
C SER A 400 -20.85 6.94 -8.51
N LYS A 401 -20.32 7.85 -7.67
CA LYS A 401 -19.17 8.71 -7.98
C LYS A 401 -17.91 8.41 -7.16
N ALA A 402 -17.99 7.49 -6.20
CA ALA A 402 -16.88 7.13 -5.32
C ALA A 402 -15.61 6.71 -6.08
N SER A 403 -15.76 5.91 -7.14
CA SER A 403 -14.65 5.49 -8.01
C SER A 403 -14.09 6.64 -8.86
N LEU A 404 -14.90 7.65 -9.16
CA LEU A 404 -14.51 8.82 -9.94
C LEU A 404 -13.68 9.80 -9.10
N LEU A 405 -13.93 9.91 -7.78
CA LEU A 405 -13.25 10.89 -6.92
C LEU A 405 -11.73 10.66 -6.85
N ASN A 406 -11.24 9.42 -6.83
CA ASN A 406 -9.80 9.14 -6.82
C ASN A 406 -9.10 9.76 -8.03
N GLY A 407 -9.72 9.62 -9.22
CA GLY A 407 -9.24 10.26 -10.44
C GLY A 407 -9.53 11.76 -10.50
N LEU A 408 -10.47 12.30 -9.71
CA LEU A 408 -10.74 13.73 -9.63
C LEU A 408 -9.78 14.44 -8.68
N MET A 409 -9.60 13.96 -7.45
CA MET A 409 -8.72 14.59 -6.46
C MET A 409 -7.27 14.61 -6.91
N SER A 410 -6.80 13.57 -7.59
CA SER A 410 -5.45 13.54 -8.17
C SER A 410 -5.23 14.56 -9.28
N LYS A 411 -6.30 15.12 -9.86
CA LYS A 411 -6.23 16.17 -10.89
C LYS A 411 -6.03 17.56 -10.29
N TYR A 412 -6.39 17.77 -9.02
CA TYR A 412 -6.23 19.06 -8.36
C TYR A 412 -4.85 19.16 -7.69
N PRO A 413 -4.13 20.28 -7.87
CA PRO A 413 -2.86 20.49 -7.20
C PRO A 413 -3.05 20.62 -5.69
N ALA A 414 -2.03 20.22 -4.92
CA ALA A 414 -2.07 20.25 -3.46
C ALA A 414 -2.39 21.64 -2.89
N SER A 415 -1.97 22.72 -3.56
CA SER A 415 -2.30 24.11 -3.20
C SER A 415 -3.80 24.39 -3.22
N MET A 416 -4.56 23.80 -4.14
CA MET A 416 -6.01 23.92 -4.19
C MET A 416 -6.70 23.00 -3.18
N LEU A 417 -6.13 21.82 -2.94
CA LEU A 417 -6.68 20.86 -2.00
C LEU A 417 -6.49 21.29 -0.54
N ASN A 418 -5.40 22.00 -0.22
CA ASN A 418 -5.13 22.57 1.10
C ASN A 418 -5.90 23.89 1.34
N ASN A 419 -7.21 23.85 1.12
CA ASN A 419 -8.12 24.98 1.30
C ASN A 419 -8.98 24.77 2.57
N SER A 420 -9.07 25.80 3.42
CA SER A 420 -9.81 25.73 4.67
C SER A 420 -11.31 25.46 4.46
N LYS A 421 -11.94 25.94 3.39
CA LYS A 421 -13.33 25.62 3.08
C LYS A 421 -13.49 24.15 2.67
N LEU A 422 -12.55 23.61 1.90
CA LEU A 422 -12.55 22.22 1.51
C LEU A 422 -12.45 21.32 2.75
N SER A 423 -11.56 21.66 3.69
CA SER A 423 -11.40 20.90 4.94
C SER A 423 -12.73 20.75 5.72
N VAL A 424 -13.56 21.80 5.76
CA VAL A 424 -14.85 21.77 6.45
C VAL A 424 -15.82 20.78 5.80
N ILE A 425 -15.93 20.79 4.47
CA ILE A 425 -16.80 19.86 3.73
C ILE A 425 -16.30 18.42 3.91
N LEU A 426 -14.99 18.20 3.81
CA LEU A 426 -14.38 16.89 4.01
C LEU A 426 -14.68 16.32 5.40
N ILE A 427 -14.46 17.12 6.45
CA ILE A 427 -14.76 16.73 7.84
C ILE A 427 -16.26 16.43 7.99
N ALA A 428 -17.15 17.21 7.38
CA ALA A 428 -18.59 16.98 7.44
C ALA A 428 -18.99 15.64 6.78
N ILE A 429 -18.42 15.32 5.61
CA ILE A 429 -18.65 14.04 4.92
C ILE A 429 -18.19 12.89 5.81
N ILE A 430 -16.98 12.98 6.35
CA ILE A 430 -16.42 11.92 7.20
C ILE A 430 -17.28 11.69 8.45
N LYS A 431 -17.69 12.76 9.15
CA LYS A 431 -18.56 12.65 10.33
C LYS A 431 -19.93 12.06 10.01
N LYS A 432 -20.54 12.44 8.88
CA LYS A 432 -21.84 11.89 8.46
C LYS A 432 -21.79 10.37 8.24
N TYR A 433 -20.67 9.86 7.75
CA TYR A 433 -20.50 8.44 7.43
C TYR A 433 -19.78 7.63 8.50
N GLU A 434 -19.31 8.25 9.58
CA GLU A 434 -18.46 7.62 10.59
C GLU A 434 -19.06 6.32 11.15
N SER A 435 -20.34 6.34 11.54
CA SER A 435 -21.03 5.16 12.07
C SER A 435 -21.14 4.04 11.04
N LEU A 436 -21.41 4.37 9.77
CA LEU A 436 -21.45 3.39 8.68
C LEU A 436 -20.05 2.83 8.41
N LEU A 437 -19.02 3.67 8.40
CA LEU A 437 -17.64 3.23 8.21
C LEU A 437 -17.24 2.25 9.31
N LYS A 438 -17.46 2.59 10.58
CA LYS A 438 -17.24 1.68 11.72
C LYS A 438 -17.99 0.36 11.58
N TRP A 439 -19.15 0.36 10.92
CA TRP A 439 -19.94 -0.84 10.65
C TRP A 439 -19.37 -1.73 9.55
N ILE A 440 -18.80 -1.15 8.50
CA ILE A 440 -18.32 -1.86 7.30
C ILE A 440 -16.80 -2.08 7.28
N CYS A 441 -16.06 -1.57 8.27
CA CYS A 441 -14.61 -1.63 8.30
C CYS A 441 -14.07 -3.05 8.06
N PRO A 442 -13.05 -3.18 7.19
CA PRO A 442 -12.39 -4.45 6.95
C PRO A 442 -11.49 -4.87 8.12
N CYS A 443 -11.37 -6.17 8.35
CA CYS A 443 -10.43 -6.78 9.29
C CYS A 443 -10.05 -8.21 8.86
N ASP A 444 -9.04 -8.80 9.49
CA ASP A 444 -8.54 -10.16 9.25
C ASP A 444 -9.61 -11.25 9.39
N VAL A 445 -10.41 -11.20 10.45
CA VAL A 445 -11.48 -12.18 10.73
C VAL A 445 -12.68 -11.97 9.83
N GLN A 446 -12.93 -10.74 9.40
CA GLN A 446 -14.06 -10.40 8.55
C GLN A 446 -13.65 -9.42 7.46
N LYS A 447 -13.38 -10.01 6.31
CA LYS A 447 -13.07 -9.25 5.11
C LYS A 447 -14.29 -8.50 4.60
N ALA A 448 -14.08 -7.28 4.11
CA ALA A 448 -15.10 -6.54 3.38
C ALA A 448 -15.28 -7.16 1.98
N THR A 449 -16.36 -7.93 1.78
CA THR A 449 -16.64 -8.64 0.52
C THR A 449 -17.65 -7.90 -0.36
N ASP A 450 -18.59 -7.17 0.27
CA ASP A 450 -19.61 -6.41 -0.45
C ASP A 450 -19.00 -5.30 -1.32
N LEU A 451 -19.46 -5.19 -2.56
CA LEU A 451 -18.89 -4.27 -3.54
C LEU A 451 -19.17 -2.81 -3.21
N ASN A 452 -20.34 -2.49 -2.67
CA ASN A 452 -20.68 -1.12 -2.30
C ASN A 452 -19.92 -0.70 -1.05
N ASP A 453 -19.77 -1.60 -0.07
CA ASP A 453 -18.93 -1.37 1.11
C ASP A 453 -17.49 -1.10 0.72
N ARG A 454 -16.92 -1.91 -0.19
CA ARG A 454 -15.57 -1.70 -0.71
C ARG A 454 -15.42 -0.36 -1.43
N LYS A 455 -16.41 0.08 -2.21
CA LYS A 455 -16.39 1.43 -2.81
C LYS A 455 -16.31 2.53 -1.75
N LEU A 456 -17.10 2.42 -0.68
CA LEU A 456 -17.08 3.36 0.44
C LEU A 456 -15.75 3.33 1.17
N ILE A 457 -15.25 2.15 1.53
CA ILE A 457 -13.98 1.97 2.25
C ILE A 457 -12.83 2.58 1.45
N ARG A 458 -12.75 2.31 0.14
CA ARG A 458 -11.71 2.90 -0.73
C ARG A 458 -11.84 4.41 -0.81
N PHE A 459 -13.06 4.92 -1.05
CA PHE A 459 -13.33 6.35 -1.13
C PHE A 459 -12.89 7.09 0.13
N PHE A 460 -13.32 6.59 1.29
CA PHE A 460 -12.97 7.21 2.56
C PHE A 460 -11.49 7.01 2.92
N GLY A 461 -10.89 5.87 2.59
CA GLY A 461 -9.45 5.65 2.78
C GLY A 461 -8.59 6.68 2.04
N GLU A 462 -8.96 7.02 0.79
CA GLU A 462 -8.27 8.08 0.03
C GLU A 462 -8.57 9.47 0.58
N LEU A 463 -9.82 9.74 0.96
CA LEU A 463 -10.22 11.02 1.56
C LEU A 463 -9.44 11.33 2.85
N LEU A 464 -9.22 10.30 3.66
CA LEU A 464 -8.52 10.38 4.95
C LEU A 464 -7.02 10.66 4.83
N LYS A 465 -6.43 10.52 3.63
CA LYS A 465 -5.02 10.90 3.37
C LYS A 465 -4.86 12.37 2.98
N ASN A 466 -5.95 13.12 2.82
CA ASN A 466 -5.91 14.52 2.42
C ASN A 466 -5.27 15.40 3.50
N GLN A 467 -4.29 16.21 3.12
CA GLN A 467 -3.53 17.08 4.03
C GLN A 467 -4.36 18.26 4.56
N ALA A 468 -5.48 18.60 3.94
CA ALA A 468 -6.45 19.57 4.45
C ALA A 468 -7.07 19.15 5.80
N LEU A 469 -6.94 17.89 6.20
CA LEU A 469 -7.37 17.38 7.50
C LEU A 469 -6.33 17.63 8.62
N ALA A 470 -5.22 18.29 8.34
CA ALA A 470 -4.25 18.68 9.36
C ALA A 470 -4.94 19.42 10.53
N TYR A 471 -4.51 19.11 11.76
CA TYR A 471 -5.02 19.66 13.02
C TYR A 471 -6.47 19.29 13.35
N SER A 472 -7.13 18.46 12.54
CA SER A 472 -8.48 17.96 12.83
C SER A 472 -8.51 16.93 13.97
N ASN A 473 -7.36 16.31 14.30
CA ASN A 473 -7.23 15.16 15.19
C ASN A 473 -8.08 13.96 14.77
N PHE A 474 -8.48 13.89 13.50
CA PHE A 474 -9.38 12.86 13.01
C PHE A 474 -8.63 11.54 12.77
N LYS A 475 -9.05 10.44 13.40
CA LYS A 475 -8.48 9.11 13.16
C LYS A 475 -9.33 8.36 12.14
N ALA A 476 -8.69 7.57 11.28
CA ALA A 476 -9.41 6.69 10.38
C ALA A 476 -10.34 5.76 11.20
N PRO A 477 -11.64 5.63 10.86
CA PRO A 477 -12.50 4.67 11.50
C PRO A 477 -11.88 3.27 11.41
N CYS A 478 -11.78 2.58 12.54
CA CYS A 478 -11.15 1.27 12.64
C CYS A 478 -9.66 1.22 12.27
N GLY A 479 -8.98 2.38 12.19
CA GLY A 479 -7.51 2.42 12.10
C GLY A 479 -6.83 1.75 13.28
N ASP A 480 -7.55 1.58 14.41
CA ASP A 480 -7.11 0.81 15.56
C ASP A 480 -7.09 -0.70 15.36
N LEU A 481 -7.80 -1.23 14.36
CA LEU A 481 -7.68 -2.64 13.94
C LEU A 481 -6.41 -2.85 13.13
N PHE A 482 -6.19 -1.98 12.14
CA PHE A 482 -4.99 -1.95 11.33
C PHE A 482 -4.79 -0.55 10.73
N PRO A 483 -3.57 0.03 10.79
CA PRO A 483 -2.32 -0.55 11.29
C PRO A 483 -2.21 -0.58 12.83
N GLY A 484 -3.25 -0.16 13.55
CA GLY A 484 -3.27 -0.09 15.01
C GLY A 484 -3.30 1.35 15.52
N ASP A 485 -3.75 1.54 16.75
CA ASP A 485 -3.78 2.84 17.42
C ASP A 485 -3.38 2.70 18.89
N PHE A 486 -2.88 3.79 19.47
CA PHE A 486 -2.50 3.80 20.87
C PHE A 486 -3.74 3.72 21.77
N VAL A 487 -3.61 2.97 22.88
CA VAL A 487 -4.66 2.89 23.90
C VAL A 487 -4.83 4.24 24.63
N ALA A 488 -3.71 4.93 24.87
CA ALA A 488 -3.62 6.27 25.41
C ALA A 488 -2.56 7.05 24.64
N SER A 489 -2.70 8.38 24.54
CA SER A 489 -1.76 9.20 23.75
C SER A 489 -0.33 9.01 24.29
N PRO A 490 0.62 8.60 23.43
CA PRO A 490 1.98 8.32 23.85
C PRO A 490 2.76 9.62 24.12
N PRO A 491 3.88 9.57 24.87
CA PRO A 491 4.79 10.69 25.00
C PRO A 491 5.30 11.15 23.63
N LYS A 492 5.18 12.45 23.38
CA LYS A 492 5.60 13.08 22.12
C LYS A 492 6.87 13.87 22.35
N VAL A 493 7.74 13.88 21.35
CA VAL A 493 9.04 14.55 21.38
C VAL A 493 9.22 15.45 20.17
N THR A 494 10.14 16.39 20.30
CA THR A 494 10.75 17.12 19.18
C THR A 494 12.17 16.58 19.02
N VAL A 495 12.54 16.23 17.80
CA VAL A 495 13.86 15.68 17.47
C VAL A 495 14.48 16.48 16.34
N ARG A 496 15.80 16.65 16.38
CA ARG A 496 16.59 17.15 15.27
C ARG A 496 17.43 16.04 14.68
N LEU A 497 17.30 15.84 13.38
CA LEU A 497 17.98 14.79 12.63
C LEU A 497 18.85 15.40 11.55
N ASN A 498 20.04 14.83 11.37
CA ASN A 498 20.89 15.07 10.21
C ASN A 498 21.01 13.77 9.40
N LEU A 499 20.68 13.84 8.12
CA LEU A 499 20.72 12.70 7.22
C LEU A 499 21.55 12.99 5.98
N VAL A 500 22.16 11.93 5.44
CA VAL A 500 22.87 11.93 4.16
C VAL A 500 22.30 10.84 3.26
N GLY A 501 21.91 11.21 2.04
CA GLY A 501 21.44 10.29 1.02
C GLY A 501 22.57 9.41 0.48
N ILE A 502 22.71 8.20 1.02
CA ILE A 502 23.79 7.28 0.64
C ILE A 502 23.53 6.62 -0.72
N THR A 503 22.27 6.34 -1.04
CA THR A 503 21.84 5.74 -2.31
C THR A 503 20.70 6.55 -2.91
N PRO A 504 20.56 6.59 -4.25
CA PRO A 504 19.49 7.35 -4.89
C PRO A 504 18.14 6.66 -4.68
N SER A 505 17.07 7.42 -4.83
CA SER A 505 15.68 6.97 -4.75
C SER A 505 15.41 6.01 -3.57
N THR A 506 15.81 6.40 -2.36
CA THR A 506 15.82 5.55 -1.15
C THR A 506 14.91 6.14 -0.07
N ASP A 507 14.03 5.30 0.48
CA ASP A 507 13.27 5.60 1.71
C ASP A 507 14.12 5.19 2.93
N ASN A 508 14.58 6.17 3.70
CA ASN A 508 15.46 5.97 4.85
C ASN A 508 14.62 5.82 6.14
N PRO A 509 14.80 4.75 6.93
CA PRO A 509 14.14 4.62 8.22
C PRO A 509 14.76 5.58 9.24
N ILE A 510 13.93 6.25 10.04
CA ILE A 510 14.41 7.30 10.97
C ILE A 510 14.08 7.04 12.44
N GLY A 511 13.31 5.98 12.75
CA GLY A 511 13.04 5.57 14.12
C GLY A 511 12.00 6.39 14.89
N TYR A 512 11.14 7.10 14.16
CA TYR A 512 10.05 7.92 14.70
C TYR A 512 8.70 7.51 14.10
N TYR A 513 7.62 7.78 14.83
CA TYR A 513 6.26 7.39 14.49
C TYR A 513 5.33 8.60 14.63
N LEU A 514 4.37 8.76 13.72
CA LEU A 514 3.30 9.75 13.83
C LEU A 514 2.02 9.07 14.33
N GLU A 515 1.47 9.55 15.45
CA GLU A 515 0.19 9.06 15.99
C GLU A 515 -0.94 9.23 14.98
N ALA A 516 -1.84 8.25 14.89
CA ALA A 516 -3.02 8.32 14.03
C ALA A 516 -3.85 9.58 14.31
N GLY A 517 -4.25 10.29 13.26
CA GLY A 517 -4.96 11.56 13.31
C GLY A 517 -4.13 12.77 13.73
N SER A 518 -2.84 12.60 14.06
CA SER A 518 -1.96 13.72 14.40
C SER A 518 -1.35 14.38 13.16
N THR A 519 -0.87 15.61 13.36
CA THR A 519 -0.10 16.38 12.38
C THR A 519 1.37 16.45 12.79
N LEU A 520 2.26 15.94 11.97
CA LEU A 520 3.70 16.17 12.05
C LEU A 520 4.00 17.63 11.70
N GLU A 521 4.78 18.31 12.52
CA GLU A 521 5.40 19.60 12.16
C GLU A 521 6.86 19.37 11.79
N TYR A 522 7.33 20.00 10.72
CA TYR A 522 8.72 19.95 10.32
C TYR A 522 9.32 21.32 10.02
N ASN A 523 10.60 21.48 10.31
CA ASN A 523 11.40 22.64 9.97
C ASN A 523 12.75 22.20 9.39
N ILE A 524 12.99 22.52 8.12
CA ILE A 524 14.25 22.24 7.44
C ILE A 524 15.23 23.37 7.73
N ILE A 525 16.32 23.03 8.42
CA ILE A 525 17.39 23.95 8.81
C ILE A 525 18.42 24.05 7.68
N VAL A 526 18.82 22.91 7.12
CA VAL A 526 19.76 22.80 6.00
C VAL A 526 19.22 21.72 5.07
N SER A 527 19.27 21.95 3.76
CA SER A 527 18.95 20.92 2.78
C SER A 527 19.72 21.13 1.49
N SER A 528 20.19 20.03 0.91
CA SER A 528 20.62 19.94 -0.48
C SER A 528 19.88 18.78 -1.16
N GLY A 529 19.60 18.93 -2.45
CA GLY A 529 18.77 17.98 -3.19
C GLY A 529 17.29 18.01 -2.79
N SER A 530 16.55 17.02 -3.27
CA SER A 530 15.10 16.89 -3.05
C SER A 530 14.80 15.82 -2.01
N TRP A 531 13.96 16.17 -1.04
CA TRP A 531 13.55 15.28 0.05
C TRP A 531 12.03 15.19 0.14
N ALA A 532 11.55 14.06 0.65
CA ALA A 532 10.15 13.84 0.94
C ALA A 532 9.97 13.02 2.22
N ILE A 533 8.81 13.12 2.86
CA ILE A 533 8.45 12.30 4.03
C ILE A 533 7.30 11.36 3.68
N SER A 534 7.40 10.12 4.15
CA SER A 534 6.29 9.15 4.15
C SER A 534 5.88 8.82 5.59
N VAL A 535 4.59 8.50 5.79
CA VAL A 535 4.02 8.03 7.06
C VAL A 535 3.37 6.66 6.84
N GLY A 536 3.91 5.63 7.50
CA GLY A 536 3.54 4.23 7.30
C GLY A 536 4.51 3.50 6.37
N CYS A 537 4.50 2.17 6.42
CA CYS A 537 5.33 1.31 5.56
C CYS A 537 4.53 0.47 4.55
N HIS A 538 3.22 0.34 4.74
CA HIS A 538 2.30 -0.46 3.90
C HIS A 538 1.94 0.29 2.61
N THR A 539 2.87 0.36 1.66
CA THR A 539 2.62 1.06 0.38
C THR A 539 1.78 0.23 -0.59
N ASP A 540 1.64 -1.08 -0.33
CA ASP A 540 0.79 -1.96 -1.12
C ASP A 540 -0.69 -1.56 -1.10
N ASN A 541 -1.28 -1.57 -2.30
CA ASN A 541 -2.67 -1.14 -2.53
C ASN A 541 -3.53 -2.33 -2.95
N LEU A 542 -4.45 -2.74 -2.08
CA LEU A 542 -5.30 -3.90 -2.33
C LEU A 542 -6.21 -3.68 -3.54
N PRO A 543 -6.18 -4.52 -4.59
CA PRO A 543 -7.02 -4.34 -5.76
C PRO A 543 -8.46 -4.78 -5.51
N ASP A 544 -9.38 -4.25 -6.31
CA ASP A 544 -10.81 -4.61 -6.27
C ASP A 544 -11.06 -6.07 -6.73
N SER A 545 -10.11 -6.70 -7.42
CA SER A 545 -10.17 -8.09 -7.87
C SER A 545 -10.11 -9.12 -6.73
N LEU A 546 -9.65 -8.72 -5.54
CA LEU A 546 -9.64 -9.60 -4.38
C LEU A 546 -11.07 -9.89 -3.90
N ALA A 547 -11.30 -11.11 -3.38
CA ALA A 547 -12.61 -11.54 -2.91
C ALA A 547 -13.15 -10.71 -1.73
N GLY A 548 -12.25 -10.07 -0.98
CA GLY A 548 -12.58 -9.08 0.05
C GLY A 548 -11.31 -8.52 0.69
N TRP A 549 -11.44 -7.46 1.48
CA TRP A 549 -10.29 -6.79 2.12
C TRP A 549 -10.27 -6.98 3.64
N ALA A 550 -9.10 -7.24 4.20
CA ALA A 550 -8.87 -7.34 5.65
C ALA A 550 -8.34 -6.05 6.28
N ARG A 551 -8.07 -5.02 5.48
CA ARG A 551 -7.69 -3.68 5.93
C ARG A 551 -8.14 -2.65 4.88
N TYR A 552 -7.99 -1.37 5.19
CA TYR A 552 -8.13 -0.33 4.17
C TYR A 552 -7.14 -0.59 3.02
N PRO A 553 -7.55 -0.42 1.75
CA PRO A 553 -6.70 -0.73 0.60
C PRO A 553 -5.39 0.06 0.59
N SER A 554 -5.43 1.34 0.96
CA SER A 554 -4.27 2.22 1.00
C SER A 554 -4.30 3.02 2.31
N ILE A 555 -3.22 2.91 3.09
CA ILE A 555 -3.12 3.50 4.44
C ILE A 555 -1.87 4.36 4.64
N THR A 556 -1.00 4.45 3.63
CA THR A 556 0.27 5.17 3.71
C THR A 556 0.14 6.57 3.10
N VAL A 557 0.63 7.58 3.81
CA VAL A 557 0.89 8.90 3.23
C VAL A 557 2.28 8.83 2.61
N TYR A 558 2.35 8.84 1.28
CA TYR A 558 3.56 8.44 0.57
C TYR A 558 4.28 9.63 -0.08
N ARG A 559 5.56 9.81 0.28
CA ARG A 559 6.52 10.75 -0.32
C ARG A 559 5.97 12.15 -0.56
N ILE A 560 5.47 12.80 0.49
CA ILE A 560 5.11 14.22 0.44
C ILE A 560 6.41 15.04 0.32
N PRO A 561 6.63 15.79 -0.77
CA PRO A 561 7.82 16.63 -0.92
C PRO A 561 7.87 17.69 0.18
N ILE A 562 9.06 17.96 0.72
CA ILE A 562 9.25 18.90 1.83
C ILE A 562 10.19 20.04 1.45
N SER A 563 9.88 21.25 1.91
CA SER A 563 10.73 22.44 1.78
C SER A 563 10.42 23.44 2.91
N GLY A 564 11.43 24.14 3.42
CA GLY A 564 11.26 25.13 4.48
C GLY A 564 10.55 24.56 5.73
N ILE A 565 9.48 25.22 6.15
CA ILE A 565 8.64 24.82 7.28
C ILE A 565 7.30 24.31 6.74
N GLY A 566 6.80 23.22 7.30
CA GLY A 566 5.49 22.70 6.92
C GLY A 566 4.98 21.62 7.85
N HIS A 567 3.89 20.99 7.43
CA HIS A 567 3.22 19.96 8.20
C HIS A 567 2.77 18.78 7.34
N ILE A 568 2.60 17.63 7.96
CA ILE A 568 2.08 16.40 7.33
C ILE A 568 1.08 15.73 8.27
N TYR A 569 -0.11 15.45 7.78
CA TYR A 569 -1.18 14.77 8.50
C TYR A 569 -1.33 13.33 8.03
N SER A 570 -1.65 12.42 8.97
CA SER A 570 -2.04 11.04 8.67
C SER A 570 -3.18 10.56 9.57
N ALA A 571 -4.31 10.18 8.99
CA ALA A 571 -5.43 9.58 9.72
C ALA A 571 -5.13 8.17 10.26
N PHE A 572 -4.17 7.46 9.66
CA PHE A 572 -3.79 6.09 10.03
C PHE A 572 -2.58 6.03 10.96
N GLY A 573 -1.76 7.10 10.99
CA GLY A 573 -0.48 7.09 11.68
C GLY A 573 0.54 6.16 11.00
N GLY A 574 1.72 6.01 11.60
CA GLY A 574 2.75 5.11 11.09
C GLY A 574 4.17 5.57 11.36
N VAL A 575 5.14 4.68 11.13
CA VAL A 575 6.56 5.03 11.14
C VAL A 575 6.89 6.03 10.05
N LEU A 576 7.82 6.93 10.33
CA LEU A 576 8.27 7.96 9.41
C LEU A 576 9.44 7.44 8.56
N TRP A 577 9.46 7.87 7.30
CA TRP A 577 10.56 7.63 6.36
C TRP A 577 10.98 8.95 5.72
N LEU A 578 12.29 9.15 5.55
CA LEU A 578 12.83 10.25 4.78
C LEU A 578 13.34 9.74 3.43
N TYR A 579 12.70 10.17 2.35
CA TYR A 579 13.09 9.84 1.00
C TYR A 579 14.12 10.83 0.45
N ASN A 580 15.17 10.32 -0.18
CA ASN A 580 16.09 11.11 -0.99
C ASN A 580 16.18 10.53 -2.41
N ASP A 581 16.30 11.39 -3.42
CA ASP A 581 16.51 10.96 -4.80
C ASP A 581 17.98 10.99 -5.25
N VAL A 582 18.78 11.87 -4.64
CA VAL A 582 20.14 12.18 -5.07
C VAL A 582 21.16 11.62 -4.08
N VAL A 583 22.24 11.03 -4.59
CA VAL A 583 23.37 10.58 -3.75
C VAL A 583 24.15 11.80 -3.24
N GLY A 584 24.54 11.77 -1.97
CA GLY A 584 25.26 12.85 -1.31
C GLY A 584 24.39 14.05 -0.93
N SER A 585 23.08 14.01 -1.20
CA SER A 585 22.15 15.00 -0.64
C SER A 585 22.21 14.95 0.88
N ASN A 586 22.05 16.09 1.53
CA ASN A 586 21.98 16.18 2.98
C ASN A 586 20.75 16.95 3.42
N ILE A 587 20.28 16.65 4.62
CA ILE A 587 19.19 17.39 5.26
C ILE A 587 19.42 17.44 6.77
N THR A 588 19.30 18.62 7.35
CA THR A 588 19.12 18.81 8.78
C THR A 588 17.70 19.30 9.01
N ILE A 589 16.90 18.48 9.70
CA ILE A 589 15.46 18.69 9.87
C ILE A 589 15.07 18.51 11.33
N GLU A 590 14.23 19.41 11.82
CA GLU A 590 13.57 19.29 13.10
C GLU A 590 12.15 18.75 12.88
N LEU A 591 11.78 17.70 13.60
CA LEU A 591 10.47 17.07 13.56
C LEU A 591 9.83 17.19 14.95
N SER A 592 8.63 17.75 15.02
CA SER A 592 7.87 17.89 16.27
C SER A 592 6.58 17.08 16.22
N ASN A 593 6.02 16.78 17.40
CA ASN A 593 4.81 15.95 17.56
C ASN A 593 5.02 14.49 17.12
N VAL A 594 6.24 13.97 17.27
CA VAL A 594 6.59 12.58 16.92
C VAL A 594 6.68 11.70 18.15
N VAL A 595 6.49 10.40 17.95
CA VAL A 595 6.56 9.35 18.95
C VAL A 595 7.80 8.51 18.69
N VAL A 596 8.52 8.20 19.76
CA VAL A 596 9.68 7.31 19.73
C VAL A 596 9.21 5.90 19.38
N THR A 597 9.79 5.28 18.35
CA THR A 597 9.47 3.90 17.96
C THR A 597 10.65 2.95 18.11
N PRO A 598 10.44 1.63 18.31
CA PRO A 598 11.51 0.65 18.24
C PRO A 598 12.26 0.77 16.91
N PHE A 599 13.54 1.11 17.02
CA PHE A 599 14.43 1.35 15.89
C PHE A 599 15.74 0.65 16.14
N PHE A 600 16.05 -0.33 15.31
CA PHE A 600 17.36 -0.97 15.26
C PHE A 600 18.06 -0.51 13.98
N ASN A 601 19.31 -0.05 14.08
CA ASN A 601 20.10 0.32 12.92
C ASN A 601 21.50 -0.26 13.04
N LEU A 602 21.83 -1.24 12.19
CA LEU A 602 23.14 -1.91 12.20
C LEU A 602 24.29 -0.96 11.83
N ARG A 603 24.00 0.13 11.10
CA ARG A 603 25.00 1.14 10.68
C ARG A 603 25.33 2.15 11.78
N ASP A 604 24.55 2.17 12.84
CA ASP A 604 24.77 3.02 14.00
C ASP A 604 25.03 2.15 15.24
N SER A 605 26.28 2.12 15.69
CA SER A 605 26.67 1.33 16.86
C SER A 605 25.92 1.72 18.14
N ASN A 606 25.52 2.98 18.27
CA ASN A 606 24.76 3.45 19.43
C ASN A 606 23.31 2.97 19.34
N ALA A 607 22.67 3.10 18.16
CA ALA A 607 21.32 2.57 17.96
C ALA A 607 21.26 1.04 18.14
N ALA A 608 22.25 0.31 17.62
CA ALA A 608 22.32 -1.14 17.78
C ALA A 608 22.52 -1.58 19.24
N SER A 609 23.40 -0.92 20.00
CA SER A 609 23.65 -1.23 21.41
C SER A 609 22.49 -0.84 22.32
N ASN A 610 21.80 0.27 22.04
CA ASN A 610 20.65 0.74 22.82
C ASN A 610 19.35 -0.03 22.51
N TRP A 611 19.37 -1.01 21.61
CA TRP A 611 18.18 -1.78 21.22
C TRP A 611 17.43 -2.40 22.39
N ASN A 612 18.14 -2.89 23.41
CA ASN A 612 17.51 -3.54 24.58
C ASN A 612 16.53 -2.61 25.32
N GLU A 613 16.80 -1.30 25.31
CA GLU A 613 15.89 -0.27 25.81
C GLU A 613 14.91 0.17 24.72
N ARG A 614 15.43 0.45 23.52
CA ARG A 614 14.65 1.00 22.40
C ARG A 614 13.50 0.08 21.96
N ARG A 615 13.64 -1.24 22.10
CA ARG A 615 12.59 -2.23 21.75
C ARG A 615 11.29 -2.10 22.55
N TYR A 616 11.32 -1.36 23.66
CA TYR A 616 10.14 -1.06 24.49
C TYR A 616 9.56 0.34 24.23
N SER A 617 10.08 1.08 23.25
CA SER A 617 9.51 2.37 22.85
C SER A 617 8.05 2.23 22.43
N PRO A 618 7.20 3.26 22.64
CA PRO A 618 5.76 3.12 22.54
C PRO A 618 5.24 2.86 21.12
N GLY A 619 5.95 3.28 20.06
CA GLY A 619 5.46 3.18 18.69
C GLY A 619 5.03 1.78 18.27
N ILE A 620 3.91 1.70 17.55
CA ILE A 620 3.19 0.45 17.23
C ILE A 620 3.92 -0.39 16.19
N TRP A 621 4.62 0.27 15.26
CA TRP A 621 5.43 -0.34 14.21
C TRP A 621 6.88 0.06 14.37
N SER A 622 7.77 -0.89 14.10
CA SER A 622 9.21 -0.76 14.26
C SER A 622 9.92 -0.65 12.92
N GLN A 623 11.17 -0.18 12.95
CA GLN A 623 12.07 -0.19 11.80
C GLN A 623 13.36 -0.93 12.18
N ILE A 624 13.68 -2.02 11.50
CA ILE A 624 14.88 -2.84 11.73
C ILE A 624 15.77 -2.74 10.49
N ALA A 625 16.77 -1.86 10.55
CA ALA A 625 17.63 -1.51 9.43
C ALA A 625 18.96 -2.27 9.47
N GLY A 626 19.23 -3.04 8.42
CA GLY A 626 20.54 -3.54 8.04
C GLY A 626 21.19 -2.66 6.97
N ASP A 627 22.25 -3.15 6.35
CA ASP A 627 22.91 -2.49 5.22
C ASP A 627 22.21 -2.71 3.88
N SER A 628 21.63 -3.87 3.67
CA SER A 628 21.07 -4.28 2.39
C SER A 628 19.58 -4.56 2.46
N ILE A 629 18.99 -4.56 3.66
CA ILE A 629 17.57 -4.80 3.89
C ILE A 629 17.08 -4.10 5.16
N VAL A 630 15.83 -3.66 5.14
CA VAL A 630 15.11 -3.02 6.24
C VAL A 630 13.77 -3.73 6.44
N PHE A 631 13.45 -4.10 7.67
CA PHE A 631 12.12 -4.64 8.01
C PHE A 631 11.27 -3.57 8.68
N CYS A 632 10.00 -3.49 8.28
CA CYS A 632 8.94 -2.83 9.04
C CYS A 632 8.02 -3.90 9.64
N GLU A 633 7.98 -3.98 10.96
CA GLU A 633 7.26 -5.04 11.68
C GLU A 633 6.55 -4.49 12.91
N GLU A 634 5.48 -5.16 13.34
CA GLU A 634 4.74 -4.79 14.53
C GLU A 634 5.62 -4.89 15.79
N SER A 635 5.78 -3.77 16.50
CA SER A 635 6.71 -3.63 17.63
C SER A 635 6.53 -4.68 18.72
N ARG A 636 5.28 -5.11 18.98
CA ARG A 636 5.01 -6.09 20.05
C ARG A 636 5.69 -7.44 19.82
N ARG A 637 5.89 -7.84 18.57
CA ARG A 637 6.45 -9.15 18.22
C ARG A 637 7.97 -9.17 18.37
N LEU A 638 8.61 -8.00 18.43
CA LEU A 638 10.07 -7.88 18.52
C LEU A 638 10.62 -7.74 19.94
N LYS A 639 9.75 -7.60 20.95
CA LYS A 639 10.14 -7.34 22.34
C LYS A 639 11.05 -8.42 22.94
N ASN A 640 11.00 -9.64 22.42
CA ASN A 640 11.75 -10.78 22.95
C ASN A 640 13.14 -10.93 22.33
N PHE A 641 13.48 -10.17 21.27
CA PHE A 641 14.80 -10.22 20.65
C PHE A 641 15.70 -9.15 21.26
N ASP A 642 16.83 -9.57 21.83
CA ASP A 642 17.83 -8.64 22.38
C ASP A 642 18.76 -8.09 21.29
N SER A 643 19.65 -7.18 21.69
CA SER A 643 20.57 -6.50 20.77
C SER A 643 21.50 -7.50 20.05
N GLN A 644 22.00 -8.50 20.78
CA GLN A 644 22.93 -9.48 20.23
C GLN A 644 22.25 -10.36 19.18
N TYR A 645 21.00 -10.76 19.45
CA TYR A 645 20.15 -11.49 18.51
C TYR A 645 19.90 -10.67 17.24
N MET A 646 19.50 -9.40 17.38
CA MET A 646 19.20 -8.54 16.22
C MET A 646 20.45 -8.26 15.38
N VAL A 647 21.61 -8.07 16.00
CA VAL A 647 22.89 -7.96 15.29
C VAL A 647 23.20 -9.23 14.50
N ASP A 648 23.04 -10.41 15.10
CA ASP A 648 23.28 -11.67 14.41
C ASP A 648 22.28 -11.90 13.25
N LEU A 649 21.00 -11.69 13.49
CA LEU A 649 19.94 -11.81 12.49
C LEU A 649 20.18 -10.88 11.29
N MET A 650 20.42 -9.59 11.54
CA MET A 650 20.57 -8.63 10.45
C MET A 650 21.91 -8.79 9.73
N ARG A 651 23.02 -8.93 10.46
CA ARG A 651 24.37 -8.97 9.87
C ARG A 651 24.70 -10.32 9.24
N ASN A 652 24.41 -11.42 9.95
CA ASN A 652 24.90 -12.75 9.58
C ASN A 652 23.89 -13.59 8.81
N ILE A 653 22.63 -13.15 8.74
CA ILE A 653 21.60 -13.80 7.92
C ILE A 653 21.18 -12.86 6.80
N TRP A 654 20.46 -11.77 7.11
CA TRP A 654 19.74 -11.02 6.09
C TRP A 654 20.62 -10.18 5.17
N ASP A 655 21.55 -9.39 5.70
CA ASP A 655 22.49 -8.62 4.87
C ASP A 655 23.35 -9.54 4.01
N LYS A 656 23.84 -10.65 4.57
CA LYS A 656 24.62 -11.62 3.78
C LYS A 656 23.78 -12.26 2.68
N ALA A 657 22.55 -12.69 2.98
CA ALA A 657 21.66 -13.28 2.00
C ALA A 657 21.43 -12.31 0.83
N VAL A 658 20.93 -11.10 1.09
CA VAL A 658 20.62 -10.11 0.05
C VAL A 658 21.88 -9.70 -0.75
N ARG A 659 23.03 -9.51 -0.10
CA ARG A 659 24.29 -9.21 -0.80
C ARG A 659 24.72 -10.37 -1.69
N MET A 660 24.55 -11.62 -1.25
CA MET A 660 24.87 -12.79 -2.07
C MET A 660 23.99 -12.87 -3.32
N GLU A 661 22.71 -12.56 -3.21
CA GLU A 661 21.82 -12.48 -4.37
C GLU A 661 22.24 -11.39 -5.37
N MET A 662 22.57 -10.20 -4.86
CA MET A 662 23.08 -9.09 -5.69
C MET A 662 24.40 -9.46 -6.37
N VAL A 663 25.36 -10.02 -5.63
CA VAL A 663 26.69 -10.36 -6.14
C VAL A 663 26.63 -11.43 -7.23
N LEU A 664 25.79 -12.47 -7.05
CA LEU A 664 25.60 -13.52 -8.05
C LEU A 664 25.18 -12.90 -9.39
N THR A 665 24.19 -11.99 -9.36
CA THR A 665 23.65 -11.29 -10.54
C THR A 665 24.47 -10.08 -10.98
N ASN A 666 25.74 -10.00 -10.57
CA ASN A 666 26.65 -8.91 -10.93
C ASN A 666 26.17 -7.50 -10.54
N THR A 667 25.35 -7.41 -9.49
CA THR A 667 24.85 -6.16 -8.95
C THR A 667 25.71 -5.69 -7.78
N ASP A 668 26.26 -4.46 -7.86
CA ASP A 668 27.03 -3.87 -6.76
C ASP A 668 26.10 -3.42 -5.64
N TRP A 669 26.08 -4.19 -4.56
CA TRP A 669 25.27 -3.89 -3.38
C TRP A 669 25.64 -2.55 -2.73
N LYS A 670 26.79 -1.92 -2.98
CA LYS A 670 27.16 -0.65 -2.34
C LYS A 670 26.36 0.54 -2.88
N ILE A 671 25.94 0.47 -4.14
CA ILE A 671 25.19 1.55 -4.82
C ILE A 671 23.69 1.26 -4.92
N GLN A 672 23.26 0.02 -4.66
CA GLN A 672 21.84 -0.32 -4.64
C GLN A 672 21.16 0.17 -3.37
N ARG A 673 19.94 0.69 -3.49
CA ARG A 673 19.13 0.96 -2.30
C ARG A 673 18.87 -0.35 -1.52
N PRO A 674 18.83 -0.32 -0.17
CA PRO A 674 18.47 -1.48 0.64
C PRO A 674 17.07 -1.98 0.27
N GLN A 675 16.81 -3.28 0.29
CA GLN A 675 15.45 -3.80 0.18
C GLN A 675 14.62 -3.34 1.38
N ILE A 676 13.31 -3.14 1.21
CA ILE A 676 12.39 -2.92 2.33
C ILE A 676 11.42 -4.08 2.34
N THR A 677 11.12 -4.63 3.51
CA THR A 677 10.14 -5.70 3.67
C THR A 677 9.13 -5.35 4.75
N VAL A 678 7.87 -5.65 4.49
CA VAL A 678 6.73 -5.38 5.38
C VAL A 678 5.93 -6.66 5.57
N LEU A 679 5.54 -6.95 6.81
CA LEU A 679 4.64 -8.05 7.14
C LEU A 679 3.24 -7.49 7.40
N ASP A 680 2.36 -7.68 6.43
CA ASP A 680 1.01 -7.13 6.39
C ASP A 680 -0.04 -8.20 6.77
N VAL A 681 -1.17 -7.76 7.32
CA VAL A 681 -2.35 -8.60 7.54
C VAL A 681 -2.97 -9.04 6.21
N MET A 682 -2.78 -8.27 5.14
CA MET A 682 -3.21 -8.60 3.79
C MET A 682 -2.42 -7.85 2.72
N ILE A 683 -2.05 -8.58 1.67
CA ILE A 683 -1.29 -8.08 0.53
C ILE A 683 -2.11 -8.21 -0.77
N SER A 684 -1.68 -7.49 -1.82
CA SER A 684 -2.41 -7.35 -3.07
C SER A 684 -2.39 -8.61 -3.95
N ALA A 685 -1.38 -9.45 -3.81
CA ALA A 685 -1.21 -10.67 -4.61
C ALA A 685 -0.46 -11.77 -3.84
N GLY A 686 -0.76 -13.03 -4.18
CA GLY A 686 -0.01 -14.18 -3.68
C GLY A 686 -0.06 -14.37 -2.17
N TYR A 687 0.96 -15.05 -1.63
CA TYR A 687 1.23 -15.22 -0.20
C TYR A 687 2.50 -14.47 0.26
N GLY A 688 3.18 -13.88 -0.70
CA GLY A 688 4.26 -12.90 -0.65
C GLY A 688 4.37 -12.33 -2.07
N HIS A 689 4.86 -11.09 -2.22
CA HIS A 689 5.23 -10.58 -3.53
C HIS A 689 6.39 -9.58 -3.47
N SER A 690 7.20 -9.58 -4.53
CA SER A 690 8.29 -8.64 -4.71
C SER A 690 7.81 -7.21 -4.90
N GLY A 691 8.69 -6.26 -4.61
CA GLY A 691 8.42 -4.85 -4.75
C GLY A 691 9.38 -4.00 -3.92
N TYR A 692 9.02 -2.73 -3.76
CA TYR A 692 9.68 -1.82 -2.84
C TYR A 692 8.60 -1.12 -2.00
N PRO A 693 8.07 -1.80 -0.97
CA PRO A 693 8.65 -2.96 -0.28
C PRO A 693 8.29 -4.33 -0.90
N VAL A 694 9.03 -5.36 -0.48
CA VAL A 694 8.60 -6.76 -0.51
C VAL A 694 7.50 -6.93 0.54
N GLU A 695 6.36 -7.45 0.12
CA GLU A 695 5.16 -7.54 0.97
C GLU A 695 4.89 -9.00 1.30
N LEU A 696 4.81 -9.31 2.60
CA LEU A 696 4.65 -10.66 3.12
C LEU A 696 3.43 -10.72 4.04
N TYR A 697 2.77 -11.87 4.14
CA TYR A 697 1.77 -12.06 5.20
C TYR A 697 2.43 -12.12 6.59
N GLN A 698 1.72 -11.64 7.62
CA GLN A 698 2.15 -11.70 9.02
C GLN A 698 2.52 -13.10 9.54
N SER A 699 1.95 -14.15 8.96
CA SER A 699 2.28 -15.56 9.25
C SER A 699 3.71 -15.95 8.86
N TRP A 700 4.41 -15.13 8.06
CA TRP A 700 5.81 -15.38 7.67
C TRP A 700 6.82 -14.95 8.72
N PHE A 701 6.37 -14.41 9.85
CA PHE A 701 7.26 -13.86 10.86
C PHE A 701 8.37 -14.80 11.31
N ASP A 702 8.09 -16.09 11.54
CA ASP A 702 9.14 -17.03 11.91
C ASP A 702 10.13 -17.25 10.75
N SER A 703 9.65 -17.26 9.51
CA SER A 703 10.51 -17.29 8.31
C SER A 703 11.38 -16.04 8.15
N VAL A 704 11.10 -14.95 8.88
CA VAL A 704 11.84 -13.68 8.84
C VAL A 704 12.70 -13.45 10.09
N PHE A 705 12.17 -13.75 11.27
CA PHE A 705 12.76 -13.34 12.55
C PHE A 705 13.25 -14.51 13.40
N ASN A 706 12.93 -15.77 13.11
CA ASN A 706 13.44 -16.94 13.84
C ASN A 706 14.77 -17.41 13.23
N SER A 707 15.90 -16.94 13.78
CA SER A 707 17.24 -17.22 13.25
C SER A 707 17.57 -18.71 13.24
N THR A 708 17.06 -19.47 14.21
CA THR A 708 17.27 -20.93 14.29
C THR A 708 16.55 -21.64 13.15
N SER A 709 15.29 -21.29 12.90
CA SER A 709 14.52 -21.81 11.76
C SER A 709 15.21 -21.46 10.44
N ILE A 710 15.56 -20.19 10.24
CA ILE A 710 16.21 -19.74 9.00
C ILE A 710 17.54 -20.45 8.75
N ARG A 711 18.37 -20.69 9.77
CA ARG A 711 19.63 -21.42 9.60
C ARG A 711 19.45 -22.90 9.29
N THR A 712 18.38 -23.52 9.79
CA THR A 712 18.16 -24.97 9.70
C THR A 712 17.41 -25.38 8.43
N ILE A 713 16.42 -24.59 8.00
CA ILE A 713 15.57 -24.91 6.84
C ILE A 713 15.55 -23.80 5.77
N GLY A 714 16.17 -22.66 6.06
CA GLY A 714 16.20 -21.49 5.18
C GLY A 714 14.90 -20.69 5.17
N SER A 715 14.85 -19.65 4.34
CA SER A 715 13.65 -18.84 4.09
C SER A 715 13.45 -18.66 2.58
N TRP A 716 12.91 -19.69 1.94
CA TRP A 716 12.78 -19.74 0.47
C TRP A 716 11.89 -18.62 -0.06
N GLY A 717 10.76 -18.39 0.60
CA GLY A 717 9.84 -17.33 0.21
C GLY A 717 10.52 -15.95 0.21
N MET A 718 11.27 -15.61 1.27
CA MET A 718 11.94 -14.30 1.32
C MET A 718 12.98 -14.15 0.20
N CYS A 719 13.85 -15.15 0.00
CA CYS A 719 14.84 -15.06 -1.08
C CYS A 719 14.18 -15.04 -2.45
N HIS A 720 13.02 -15.68 -2.61
CA HIS A 720 12.29 -15.74 -3.86
C HIS A 720 11.77 -14.35 -4.26
N GLU A 721 11.20 -13.61 -3.29
CA GLU A 721 10.73 -12.25 -3.52
C GLU A 721 11.87 -11.24 -3.73
N VAL A 722 12.97 -11.35 -2.98
CA VAL A 722 14.16 -10.52 -3.23
C VAL A 722 14.79 -10.86 -4.58
N GLY A 723 14.79 -12.14 -4.95
CA GLY A 723 15.27 -12.64 -6.24
C GLY A 723 14.53 -12.03 -7.41
N HIS A 724 13.21 -11.83 -7.31
CA HIS A 724 12.41 -11.13 -8.32
C HIS A 724 12.86 -9.67 -8.51
N ASN A 725 13.19 -8.96 -7.42
CA ASN A 725 13.73 -7.58 -7.50
C ASN A 725 15.08 -7.52 -8.23
N LEU A 726 15.82 -8.63 -8.28
CA LEU A 726 17.15 -8.74 -8.93
C LEU A 726 17.10 -9.45 -10.29
N GLN A 727 15.96 -10.02 -10.66
CA GLN A 727 15.74 -10.77 -11.89
C GLN A 727 15.94 -9.87 -13.12
N LYS A 728 16.59 -10.39 -14.16
CA LYS A 728 16.82 -9.66 -15.41
C LYS A 728 16.08 -10.31 -16.59
N SER A 729 15.49 -9.48 -17.43
CA SER A 729 14.77 -9.92 -18.64
C SER A 729 15.66 -10.58 -19.70
N LYS A 730 16.97 -10.27 -19.71
CA LYS A 730 17.97 -10.73 -20.69
C LYS A 730 18.10 -12.27 -20.77
N TRP A 731 17.78 -12.99 -19.70
CA TRP A 731 17.82 -14.46 -19.62
C TRP A 731 16.53 -15.06 -19.05
N THR A 732 15.51 -14.23 -18.81
CA THR A 732 14.19 -14.68 -18.34
C THR A 732 13.24 -14.71 -19.52
N PHE A 733 12.84 -15.93 -19.92
CA PHE A 733 11.94 -16.21 -21.04
C PHE A 733 10.61 -16.81 -20.55
N TYR A 734 9.62 -16.91 -21.44
CA TYR A 734 8.31 -17.47 -21.11
C TYR A 734 8.39 -18.79 -20.31
N GLY A 735 7.61 -18.87 -19.23
CA GLY A 735 7.61 -20.00 -18.29
C GLY A 735 8.72 -19.99 -17.24
N THR A 736 9.61 -19.00 -17.25
CA THR A 736 10.75 -18.94 -16.31
C THR A 736 10.76 -17.74 -15.37
N THR A 737 9.69 -16.93 -15.35
CA THR A 737 9.54 -15.81 -14.39
C THR A 737 9.62 -16.29 -12.94
N GLU A 738 9.03 -17.44 -12.62
CA GLU A 738 9.07 -18.06 -11.30
C GLU A 738 10.26 -19.02 -11.12
N VAL A 739 11.25 -18.96 -12.02
CA VAL A 739 12.37 -19.91 -12.08
C VAL A 739 13.70 -19.17 -11.98
N THR A 740 13.96 -18.18 -12.83
CA THR A 740 15.27 -17.53 -12.88
C THR A 740 15.54 -16.63 -11.67
N ASN A 741 14.50 -16.18 -10.95
CA ASN A 741 14.65 -15.50 -9.65
C ASN A 741 15.15 -16.45 -8.55
N ASN A 742 14.88 -17.75 -8.67
CA ASN A 742 15.29 -18.75 -7.69
C ASN A 742 16.77 -19.17 -7.83
N LEU A 743 17.51 -18.68 -8.83
CA LEU A 743 18.95 -18.94 -8.93
C LEU A 743 19.71 -18.34 -7.75
N GLN A 744 19.31 -17.14 -7.35
CA GLN A 744 19.80 -16.43 -6.18
C GLN A 744 19.47 -17.20 -4.90
N CYS A 745 18.23 -17.69 -4.76
CA CYS A 745 17.84 -18.57 -3.65
C CYS A 745 18.72 -19.81 -3.54
N LEU A 746 18.88 -20.57 -4.64
CA LEU A 746 19.72 -21.76 -4.66
C LEU A 746 21.15 -21.45 -4.21
N PHE A 747 21.70 -20.30 -4.63
CA PHE A 747 23.03 -19.86 -4.22
C PHE A 747 23.11 -19.54 -2.73
N VAL A 748 22.16 -18.76 -2.19
CA VAL A 748 22.08 -18.44 -0.76
C VAL A 748 21.96 -19.73 0.06
N TYR A 749 21.08 -20.64 -0.34
CA TYR A 749 20.90 -21.93 0.33
C TYR A 749 22.17 -22.77 0.35
N ALA A 750 22.85 -22.89 -0.79
CA ALA A 750 24.09 -23.68 -0.88
C ALA A 750 25.24 -23.05 -0.09
N LYS A 751 25.41 -21.71 -0.18
CA LYS A 751 26.61 -21.04 0.33
C LYS A 751 26.47 -20.42 1.71
N LEU A 752 25.30 -19.87 2.07
CA LEU A 752 25.06 -19.28 3.39
C LEU A 752 24.50 -20.31 4.36
N PHE A 753 23.36 -20.92 4.03
CA PHE A 753 22.67 -21.85 4.94
C PHE A 753 23.30 -23.25 4.95
N LYS A 754 24.13 -23.58 3.95
CA LYS A 754 24.75 -24.90 3.78
C LYS A 754 23.72 -26.03 3.59
N ILE A 755 22.61 -25.70 2.92
CA ILE A 755 21.51 -26.61 2.58
C ILE A 755 21.42 -26.66 1.04
N PRO A 756 22.33 -27.35 0.34
CA PRO A 756 22.27 -27.45 -1.10
C PRO A 756 20.97 -28.17 -1.51
N ARG A 757 20.23 -27.57 -2.46
CA ARG A 757 18.95 -28.10 -2.94
C ARG A 757 19.10 -29.08 -4.13
N TYR A 758 20.31 -29.53 -4.42
CA TYR A 758 20.59 -30.59 -5.40
C TYR A 758 21.07 -31.86 -4.66
N GLY A 759 20.40 -32.99 -4.84
CA GLY A 759 20.78 -34.26 -4.19
C GLY A 759 19.60 -35.16 -3.82
N THR A 760 19.79 -36.03 -2.81
CA THR A 760 18.87 -37.13 -2.46
C THR A 760 17.52 -36.70 -1.88
N ASP A 761 17.37 -35.45 -1.45
CA ASP A 761 16.09 -34.91 -0.98
C ASP A 761 15.56 -33.80 -1.90
N LEU A 762 14.92 -34.23 -2.99
CA LEU A 762 14.21 -33.37 -3.93
C LEU A 762 12.87 -32.83 -3.39
N SER A 763 12.38 -33.32 -2.25
CA SER A 763 11.10 -32.87 -1.69
C SER A 763 11.10 -31.37 -1.42
N SER A 764 12.28 -30.83 -1.12
CA SER A 764 12.50 -29.41 -0.87
C SER A 764 12.55 -28.51 -2.11
N LEU A 765 12.64 -29.10 -3.31
CA LEU A 765 12.42 -28.43 -4.59
C LEU A 765 10.99 -28.63 -5.10
N GLY A 766 10.05 -29.10 -4.26
CA GLY A 766 8.63 -29.23 -4.63
C GLY A 766 8.32 -30.28 -5.71
N SER A 767 9.32 -31.02 -6.19
CA SER A 767 9.18 -32.03 -7.24
C SER A 767 9.42 -33.42 -6.66
N ASP A 768 8.37 -34.23 -6.57
CA ASP A 768 8.57 -35.66 -6.32
C ASP A 768 9.20 -36.31 -7.56
N THR A 769 10.17 -37.19 -7.30
CA THR A 769 10.83 -38.08 -8.27
C THR A 769 9.86 -38.73 -9.26
N SER A 770 8.64 -39.07 -8.82
CA SER A 770 7.58 -39.62 -9.66
C SER A 770 7.13 -38.66 -10.78
N THR A 771 6.99 -37.37 -10.46
CA THR A 771 6.59 -36.34 -11.43
C THR A 771 7.69 -36.07 -12.43
N ILE A 772 8.94 -36.00 -11.97
CA ILE A 772 10.12 -35.81 -12.82
C ILE A 772 10.26 -37.01 -13.78
N SER A 773 10.18 -38.23 -13.25
CA SER A 773 10.25 -39.46 -14.04
C SER A 773 9.14 -39.52 -15.09
N ALA A 774 7.89 -39.22 -14.72
CA ALA A 774 6.77 -39.18 -15.66
C ALA A 774 6.97 -38.16 -16.79
N TYR A 775 7.46 -36.96 -16.46
CA TYR A 775 7.79 -35.93 -17.45
C TYR A 775 8.87 -36.40 -18.44
N LEU A 776 9.97 -36.97 -17.93
CA LEU A 776 11.08 -37.45 -18.75
C LEU A 776 10.69 -38.66 -19.62
N GLU A 777 9.97 -39.64 -19.04
CA GLU A 777 9.45 -40.83 -19.75
C GLU A 777 8.41 -40.46 -20.83
N GLY A 778 7.64 -39.39 -20.57
CA GLY A 778 6.71 -38.75 -21.48
C GLY A 778 7.36 -37.97 -22.63
N GLY A 779 8.69 -37.95 -22.70
CA GLY A 779 9.45 -37.35 -23.80
C GLY A 779 9.94 -35.93 -23.54
N ALA A 780 9.86 -35.43 -22.30
CA ALA A 780 10.32 -34.10 -21.91
C ALA A 780 9.66 -32.97 -22.73
N VAL A 781 8.32 -32.93 -22.80
CA VAL A 781 7.60 -31.94 -23.61
C VAL A 781 7.81 -30.51 -23.05
N PHE A 782 8.37 -29.60 -23.84
CA PHE A 782 8.76 -28.26 -23.37
C PHE A 782 7.62 -27.45 -22.74
N SER A 783 6.39 -27.55 -23.25
CA SER A 783 5.23 -26.84 -22.67
C SER A 783 4.84 -27.35 -21.27
N GLN A 784 5.13 -28.62 -20.96
CA GLN A 784 4.97 -29.14 -19.60
C GLN A 784 6.06 -28.59 -18.69
N TRP A 785 7.30 -28.50 -19.18
CA TRP A 785 8.43 -27.90 -18.47
C TRP A 785 8.15 -26.44 -18.08
N THR A 786 7.68 -25.62 -19.01
CA THR A 786 7.38 -24.19 -18.77
C THR A 786 6.17 -23.95 -17.86
N SER A 787 5.33 -24.97 -17.62
CA SER A 787 4.16 -24.87 -16.74
C SER A 787 4.43 -25.24 -15.27
N ASN A 788 5.62 -25.78 -14.97
CA ASN A 788 6.01 -26.17 -13.61
C ASN A 788 7.36 -25.54 -13.24
N PRO A 789 7.36 -24.44 -12.46
CA PRO A 789 8.58 -23.74 -12.08
C PRO A 789 9.60 -24.59 -11.33
N TRP A 790 9.14 -25.52 -10.50
CA TRP A 790 9.99 -26.42 -9.74
C TRP A 790 10.71 -27.44 -10.62
N LEU A 791 9.99 -28.03 -11.59
CA LEU A 791 10.58 -28.88 -12.63
C LEU A 791 11.59 -28.09 -13.46
N ALA A 792 11.22 -26.86 -13.85
CA ALA A 792 12.06 -25.99 -14.64
C ALA A 792 13.35 -25.57 -13.92
N LEU A 793 13.32 -25.43 -12.59
CA LEU A 793 14.48 -25.06 -11.79
C LEU A 793 15.57 -26.16 -11.76
N LEU A 794 15.22 -27.42 -12.02
CA LEU A 794 16.14 -28.56 -11.89
C LEU A 794 17.33 -28.51 -12.85
N ILE A 795 17.16 -28.04 -14.10
CA ILE A 795 18.30 -27.90 -15.02
C ILE A 795 19.33 -26.91 -14.46
N TYR A 796 18.87 -25.84 -13.81
CA TYR A 796 19.76 -24.84 -13.23
C TYR A 796 20.47 -25.37 -11.98
N SER A 797 19.74 -26.09 -11.14
CA SER A 797 20.32 -26.77 -9.99
C SER A 797 21.38 -27.81 -10.42
N GLN A 798 21.07 -28.60 -11.45
CA GLN A 798 22.00 -29.56 -12.06
C GLN A 798 23.23 -28.88 -12.64
N MET A 799 23.09 -27.77 -13.35
CA MET A 799 24.24 -26.99 -13.84
C MET A 799 25.11 -26.47 -12.70
N SER A 800 24.53 -26.00 -11.59
CA SER A 800 25.31 -25.57 -10.41
C SER A 800 26.14 -26.70 -9.80
N GLN A 801 25.63 -27.93 -9.83
CA GLN A 801 26.34 -29.11 -9.32
C GLN A 801 27.57 -29.46 -10.19
N TYR A 802 27.41 -29.44 -11.51
CA TYR A 802 28.45 -29.89 -12.43
C TYR A 802 29.43 -28.80 -12.87
N LEU A 803 28.97 -27.55 -12.91
CA LEU A 803 29.78 -26.41 -13.37
C LEU A 803 30.26 -25.51 -12.22
N GLY A 804 29.63 -25.61 -11.03
CA GLY A 804 29.90 -24.77 -9.86
C GLY A 804 29.18 -23.41 -9.91
N TRP A 805 29.25 -22.64 -8.82
CA TRP A 805 28.58 -21.33 -8.74
C TRP A 805 29.33 -20.21 -9.46
N GLY A 806 30.64 -20.37 -9.68
CA GLY A 806 31.45 -19.45 -10.47
C GLY A 806 31.06 -19.43 -11.94
N PHE A 807 30.52 -20.54 -12.46
CA PHE A 807 29.88 -20.56 -13.78
C PHE A 807 28.77 -19.51 -13.90
N TYR A 808 27.81 -19.49 -12.97
CA TYR A 808 26.71 -18.54 -13.02
C TYR A 808 27.18 -17.09 -12.90
N LYS A 809 28.17 -16.86 -12.02
CA LYS A 809 28.77 -15.55 -11.88
C LYS A 809 29.38 -15.07 -13.20
N ASP A 810 30.19 -15.91 -13.85
CA ASP A 810 30.80 -15.60 -15.15
C ASP A 810 29.75 -15.44 -16.25
N LEU A 811 28.68 -16.26 -16.24
CA LEU A 811 27.58 -16.17 -17.19
C LEU A 811 26.87 -14.82 -17.10
N PHE A 812 26.46 -14.38 -15.91
CA PHE A 812 25.78 -13.10 -15.73
C PHE A 812 26.69 -11.91 -16.03
N GLU A 813 27.96 -11.98 -15.62
CA GLU A 813 28.97 -10.97 -15.96
C GLU A 813 29.21 -10.88 -17.47
N TYR A 814 29.16 -12.02 -18.18
CA TYR A 814 29.29 -12.06 -19.64
C TYR A 814 28.13 -11.33 -20.35
N TYR A 815 26.90 -11.50 -19.86
CA TYR A 815 25.73 -10.76 -20.39
C TYR A 815 25.89 -9.25 -20.24
N ASP A 816 26.43 -8.78 -19.12
CA ASP A 816 26.60 -7.34 -18.85
C ASP A 816 27.79 -6.75 -19.59
N THR A 817 28.95 -7.40 -19.52
CA THR A 817 30.20 -6.95 -20.16
C THR A 817 30.07 -6.84 -21.68
N ASN A 818 29.34 -7.78 -22.29
CA ASN A 818 29.10 -7.79 -23.74
C ASN A 818 27.80 -7.08 -24.14
N ASN A 819 27.09 -6.46 -23.19
CA ASN A 819 25.82 -5.77 -23.41
C ASN A 819 24.77 -6.61 -24.19
N ILE A 820 24.66 -7.89 -23.84
CA ILE A 820 23.78 -8.84 -24.53
C ILE A 820 22.36 -8.66 -24.00
N SER A 821 21.40 -8.44 -24.89
CA SER A 821 20.00 -8.24 -24.54
C SER A 821 19.05 -8.80 -25.60
N PRO A 822 18.92 -10.14 -25.69
CA PRO A 822 17.99 -10.78 -26.63
C PRO A 822 16.54 -10.37 -26.36
N SER A 823 15.76 -10.22 -27.43
CA SER A 823 14.43 -9.61 -27.38
C SER A 823 13.31 -10.65 -27.27
N THR A 824 13.38 -11.72 -28.06
CA THR A 824 12.36 -12.77 -28.09
C THR A 824 12.73 -13.95 -27.18
N ASP A 825 11.74 -14.75 -26.78
CA ASP A 825 12.00 -15.94 -25.96
C ASP A 825 12.90 -16.97 -26.66
N SER A 826 12.76 -17.12 -27.98
CA SER A 826 13.64 -17.98 -28.78
C SER A 826 15.08 -17.49 -28.76
N GLU A 827 15.30 -16.18 -28.97
CA GLU A 827 16.63 -15.57 -28.89
C GLU A 827 17.23 -15.72 -27.49
N LYS A 828 16.44 -15.55 -26.43
CA LYS A 828 16.89 -15.72 -25.05
C LYS A 828 17.37 -17.15 -24.79
N MET A 829 16.61 -18.15 -25.21
CA MET A 829 17.00 -19.57 -25.05
C MET A 829 18.26 -19.89 -25.84
N ILE A 830 18.34 -19.51 -27.12
CA ILE A 830 19.53 -19.72 -27.98
C ILE A 830 20.74 -19.03 -27.35
N THR A 831 20.60 -17.79 -26.91
CA THR A 831 21.66 -17.00 -26.28
C THR A 831 22.12 -17.66 -24.98
N PHE A 832 21.19 -18.11 -24.13
CA PHE A 832 21.52 -18.77 -22.88
C PHE A 832 22.27 -20.08 -23.11
N MET A 833 21.82 -20.93 -24.05
CA MET A 833 22.50 -22.18 -24.41
C MET A 833 23.91 -21.92 -24.98
N ASN A 834 24.04 -20.90 -25.82
CA ASN A 834 25.32 -20.50 -26.41
C ASN A 834 26.32 -20.01 -25.33
N ILE A 835 25.91 -19.03 -24.52
CA ILE A 835 26.78 -18.47 -23.47
C ILE A 835 27.14 -19.54 -22.45
N THR A 836 26.20 -20.39 -22.06
CA THR A 836 26.46 -21.52 -21.16
C THR A 836 27.59 -22.41 -21.71
N SER A 837 27.56 -22.72 -23.01
CA SER A 837 28.57 -23.55 -23.67
C SER A 837 29.92 -22.83 -23.86
N ILE A 838 29.90 -21.51 -24.11
CA ILE A 838 31.11 -20.68 -24.21
C ILE A 838 31.83 -20.62 -22.86
N ILE A 839 31.11 -20.30 -21.78
CA ILE A 839 31.69 -20.17 -20.44
C ILE A 839 32.23 -21.51 -19.93
N SER A 840 31.50 -22.61 -20.13
CA SER A 840 31.94 -23.95 -19.73
C SER A 840 32.98 -24.58 -20.67
N GLN A 841 33.26 -23.94 -21.81
CA GLN A 841 34.10 -24.45 -22.90
C GLN A 841 33.72 -25.86 -23.37
N GLN A 842 32.44 -26.21 -23.26
CA GLN A 842 31.88 -27.51 -23.60
C GLN A 842 30.56 -27.33 -24.33
N ASN A 843 30.24 -28.26 -25.22
CA ASN A 843 28.93 -28.28 -25.86
C ASN A 843 27.88 -28.81 -24.87
N MET A 844 26.98 -27.93 -24.44
CA MET A 844 25.94 -28.22 -23.45
C MET A 844 24.58 -28.60 -24.10
N ILE A 845 24.48 -28.70 -25.42
CA ILE A 845 23.20 -28.95 -26.12
C ILE A 845 22.50 -30.23 -25.65
N SER A 846 23.26 -31.28 -25.33
CA SER A 846 22.75 -32.55 -24.81
C SER A 846 21.99 -32.42 -23.49
N ILE A 847 22.42 -31.54 -22.56
CA ILE A 847 21.69 -31.31 -21.31
C ILE A 847 20.39 -30.53 -21.54
N PHE A 848 20.42 -29.55 -22.44
CA PHE A 848 19.23 -28.78 -22.82
C PHE A 848 18.22 -29.66 -23.56
N ASP A 849 18.67 -30.52 -24.47
CA ASP A 849 17.81 -31.50 -25.13
C ASP A 849 17.24 -32.48 -24.09
N PHE A 850 18.04 -33.01 -23.15
CA PHE A 850 17.52 -33.89 -22.10
C PHE A 850 16.28 -33.30 -21.39
N TRP A 851 16.33 -32.00 -21.06
CA TRP A 851 15.23 -31.23 -20.45
C TRP A 851 14.20 -30.66 -21.45
N GLY A 852 14.25 -31.07 -22.72
CA GLY A 852 13.21 -30.77 -23.69
C GLY A 852 13.29 -29.39 -24.35
N PHE A 853 14.41 -28.67 -24.22
CA PHE A 853 14.56 -27.37 -24.86
C PHE A 853 14.48 -27.49 -26.39
N PRO A 854 13.88 -26.52 -27.09
CA PRO A 854 13.95 -26.45 -28.54
C PRO A 854 15.39 -26.17 -29.00
N ILE A 855 15.99 -27.14 -29.68
CA ILE A 855 17.39 -27.05 -30.12
C ILE A 855 17.46 -26.44 -31.53
N ASP A 856 18.18 -25.32 -31.64
CA ASP A 856 18.49 -24.70 -32.92
C ASP A 856 19.63 -25.45 -33.63
N ASN A 857 19.43 -25.74 -34.92
CA ASN A 857 20.39 -26.51 -35.72
C ASN A 857 21.68 -25.72 -36.00
N ASN A 858 21.58 -24.40 -36.22
CA ASN A 858 22.75 -23.56 -36.49
C ASN A 858 23.60 -23.45 -35.23
N LEU A 859 22.98 -23.25 -34.06
CA LEU A 859 23.66 -23.27 -32.77
C LEU A 859 24.35 -24.62 -32.53
N SER A 860 23.65 -25.74 -32.80
CA SER A 860 24.23 -27.08 -32.64
C SER A 860 25.45 -27.29 -33.52
N GLN A 861 25.42 -26.83 -34.78
CA GLN A 861 26.56 -26.88 -35.68
C GLN A 861 27.71 -26.00 -35.18
N GLN A 862 27.41 -24.78 -34.71
CA GLN A 862 28.39 -23.85 -34.17
C GLN A 862 29.12 -24.44 -32.95
N LEU A 863 28.40 -25.09 -32.05
CA LEU A 863 28.95 -25.67 -30.82
C LEU A 863 29.57 -27.07 -31.02
N SER A 864 29.46 -27.67 -32.21
CA SER A 864 29.99 -29.01 -32.48
C SER A 864 31.52 -29.13 -32.35
N THR A 865 32.23 -28.00 -32.38
CA THR A 865 33.68 -27.93 -32.20
C THR A 865 34.11 -28.04 -30.73
N LEU A 866 33.19 -27.83 -29.78
CA LEU A 866 33.47 -27.97 -28.35
C LEU A 866 33.26 -29.42 -27.89
N PRO A 867 34.03 -29.90 -26.89
CA PRO A 867 33.81 -31.22 -26.29
C PRO A 867 32.39 -31.34 -25.74
N CYS A 868 31.64 -32.38 -26.13
CA CYS A 868 30.30 -32.57 -25.60
C CYS A 868 30.31 -33.08 -24.16
N PHE A 869 29.37 -32.58 -23.35
CA PHE A 869 29.17 -33.02 -21.97
C PHE A 869 27.73 -33.47 -21.73
N PHE A 870 27.55 -34.66 -21.17
CA PHE A 870 26.24 -35.15 -20.73
C PHE A 870 26.43 -36.05 -19.51
N PRO A 871 25.97 -35.65 -18.30
CA PRO A 871 26.24 -36.41 -17.07
C PRO A 871 25.35 -37.65 -16.99
N ALA A 872 25.67 -38.68 -17.76
CA ALA A 872 24.89 -39.90 -17.89
C ALA A 872 24.69 -40.66 -16.55
N ASP A 873 25.58 -40.44 -15.59
CA ASP A 873 25.55 -41.07 -14.26
C ASP A 873 24.80 -40.22 -13.20
N ASP A 874 24.25 -39.07 -13.60
CA ASP A 874 23.45 -38.22 -12.73
C ASP A 874 22.15 -38.89 -12.29
N PHE A 875 21.72 -38.64 -11.05
CA PHE A 875 20.53 -39.27 -10.51
C PHE A 875 19.24 -38.81 -11.21
N LEU A 876 19.12 -37.54 -11.64
CA LEU A 876 17.95 -37.07 -12.39
C LEU A 876 17.91 -37.72 -13.77
N VAL A 877 19.07 -37.92 -14.39
CA VAL A 877 19.19 -38.65 -15.66
C VAL A 877 18.80 -40.12 -15.47
N ALA A 878 19.16 -40.73 -14.34
CA ALA A 878 18.79 -42.10 -14.01
C ALA A 878 17.28 -42.30 -13.72
N LEU A 879 16.52 -41.25 -13.42
CA LEU A 879 15.05 -41.34 -13.21
C LEU A 879 14.27 -41.76 -14.46
N SER A 880 14.88 -41.64 -15.65
CA SER A 880 14.29 -42.13 -16.91
C SER A 880 15.35 -42.84 -17.77
N PRO A 881 15.46 -44.18 -17.66
CA PRO A 881 16.34 -44.96 -18.54
C PRO A 881 16.05 -44.75 -20.02
N LYS A 882 14.77 -44.56 -20.38
CA LYS A 882 14.34 -44.30 -21.76
C LYS A 882 14.88 -42.96 -22.28
N ARG A 883 14.70 -41.86 -21.52
CA ARG A 883 15.20 -40.54 -21.90
C ARG A 883 16.73 -40.51 -21.91
N LYS A 884 17.38 -41.12 -20.92
CA LYS A 884 18.84 -41.30 -20.87
C LYS A 884 19.38 -41.98 -22.13
N ASN A 885 18.80 -43.11 -22.53
CA ASN A 885 19.22 -43.86 -23.73
C ASN A 885 18.98 -43.05 -25.01
N TYR A 886 17.85 -42.35 -25.11
CA TYR A 886 17.57 -41.47 -26.25
C TYR A 886 18.66 -40.40 -26.42
N ILE A 887 19.00 -39.67 -25.35
CA ILE A 887 20.02 -38.61 -25.41
C ILE A 887 21.41 -39.19 -25.65
N SER A 888 21.77 -40.29 -24.98
CA SER A 888 23.09 -40.92 -25.15
C SER A 888 23.30 -41.45 -26.58
N ASN A 889 22.25 -41.97 -27.23
CA ASN A 889 22.31 -42.42 -28.61
C ASN A 889 22.37 -41.26 -29.61
N LYS A 890 21.68 -40.14 -29.29
CA LYS A 890 21.68 -38.94 -30.13
C LYS A 890 23.02 -38.18 -30.06
N TYR A 891 23.69 -38.25 -28.92
CA TYR A 891 24.98 -37.61 -28.68
C TYR A 891 26.03 -38.60 -28.11
N PRO A 892 26.45 -39.61 -28.89
CA PRO A 892 27.33 -40.69 -28.42
C PRO A 892 28.75 -40.22 -28.05
N GLN A 893 29.14 -39.02 -28.49
CA GLN A 893 30.45 -38.42 -28.25
C GLN A 893 30.59 -37.68 -26.91
N CYS A 894 29.52 -37.58 -26.10
CA CYS A 894 29.55 -36.78 -24.88
C CYS A 894 30.25 -37.49 -23.72
N ASN A 895 31.06 -36.73 -22.98
CA ASN A 895 31.69 -37.19 -21.75
C ASN A 895 30.71 -37.12 -20.58
N SER A 896 30.76 -38.10 -19.66
CA SER A 896 29.95 -38.11 -18.44
C SER A 896 30.50 -37.21 -17.33
N LYS A 897 31.77 -36.81 -17.43
CA LYS A 897 32.43 -35.88 -16.52
C LYS A 897 32.62 -34.53 -17.22
N SER A 898 32.27 -33.45 -16.53
CA SER A 898 32.53 -32.11 -17.06
C SER A 898 34.03 -31.83 -17.03
N SER A 899 34.54 -31.18 -18.08
CA SER A 899 35.91 -30.64 -18.09
C SER A 899 36.00 -29.25 -17.47
N PHE A 900 34.91 -28.74 -16.90
CA PHE A 900 34.81 -27.42 -16.29
C PHE A 900 34.16 -27.53 -14.92
N TYR A 901 34.79 -26.91 -13.93
CA TYR A 901 34.17 -26.66 -12.64
C TYR A 901 34.80 -25.40 -12.06
N LYS A 902 33.98 -24.39 -11.81
CA LYS A 902 34.40 -23.16 -11.14
C LYS A 902 33.43 -22.87 -10.02
N ASP A 903 33.90 -23.01 -8.78
CA ASP A 903 33.11 -22.61 -7.63
C ASP A 903 33.30 -21.12 -7.30
N TYR A 904 32.36 -20.55 -6.56
CA TYR A 904 32.39 -19.16 -6.13
C TYR A 904 32.10 -19.05 -4.63
N SER A 905 33.06 -18.51 -3.88
CA SER A 905 32.83 -18.09 -2.50
C SER A 905 32.51 -16.60 -2.46
N PRO A 906 31.34 -16.18 -1.95
CA PRO A 906 30.96 -14.78 -1.91
C PRO A 906 31.66 -13.97 -0.81
N ASP A 907 32.38 -14.61 0.11
CA ASP A 907 32.91 -13.98 1.33
C ASP A 907 33.74 -12.71 1.05
N LEU A 908 34.51 -12.69 -0.05
CA LEU A 908 35.34 -11.54 -0.41
C LEU A 908 34.54 -10.31 -0.91
N PHE A 909 33.30 -10.50 -1.36
CA PHE A 909 32.50 -9.49 -2.04
C PHE A 909 31.31 -8.98 -1.21
N ILE A 910 30.94 -9.72 -0.16
CA ILE A 910 29.81 -9.37 0.71
C ILE A 910 30.26 -8.69 2.01
N ASN A 911 31.56 -8.60 2.27
CA ASN A 911 32.11 -7.97 3.47
C ASN A 911 32.12 -6.43 3.36
N GLY A 912 31.98 -5.77 4.51
CA GLY A 912 31.96 -4.32 4.66
C GLY A 912 30.69 -3.82 5.33
N MET A 913 30.69 -2.53 5.67
CA MET A 913 29.51 -1.81 6.18
C MET A 913 29.33 -0.52 5.38
N ARG A 914 28.09 -0.11 5.15
CA ARG A 914 27.84 1.23 4.61
C ARG A 914 28.03 2.27 5.72
N PRO A 915 28.36 3.52 5.37
CA PRO A 915 28.41 4.60 6.36
C PRO A 915 27.04 4.78 7.02
N ASN A 916 27.05 5.22 8.27
CA ASN A 916 25.83 5.69 8.92
C ASN A 916 25.23 6.85 8.11
N PHE A 917 23.93 6.80 7.90
CA PHE A 917 23.19 7.77 7.08
C PHE A 917 22.37 8.75 7.92
N ILE A 918 22.26 8.52 9.23
CA ILE A 918 21.43 9.31 10.14
C ILE A 918 22.15 9.56 11.46
N GLN A 919 22.06 10.79 11.94
CA GLN A 919 22.54 11.20 13.25
C GLN A 919 21.47 12.05 13.93
N GLU A 920 21.13 11.70 15.17
CA GLU A 920 20.34 12.55 16.06
C GLU A 920 21.28 13.59 16.72
N ILE A 921 20.88 14.86 16.73
CA ILE A 921 21.70 16.01 17.16
C ILE A 921 21.14 16.66 18.41
#